data_AF-A0A9D1NKE3-F1
#
_entry.id   AF-A0A9D1NKE3-F1
#
_cell.length_a   1.000
_cell.length_b   1.000
_cell.length_c   1.000
_cell.angle_alpha   90.00
_cell.angle_beta   90.00
_cell.angle_gamma   90.00
#
_symmetry.space_group_name_H-M   'P 1'
#
loop_
_entity.id
_entity.type
_entity.pdbx_description
1 polymer ?
#
loop_
_entity_poly.entity_id
_entity_poly.type
_entity_poly.pdbx_seq_one_letter_code
_entity_poly.pdbx_strand_id
1 'polypeptide(L)'
;MNKTPYVAALAAIALAGFSGADFPFAAVPAFAQTAASKAEQAAKAFDPAKNLDLSGAKIAYKRLPAGVKAKIVGTTYEQLVDFDGTIRNPISPKTTVLTFELTDRDGNTAQTAAFEVAVPVDKDFAKAPADAARNAKPAVVPALQEWFGGDGKFVPSADFAVVVPAKCAKLGEPTLRERAELFARELSEIFGREVKVVDKQREGKKDIVLAVVKPNSKALRGKTAPGKESYGIFAASDGLYVYALDPLGAFWGTRTILQVFKQNDNAFPCGIAVDYPQYPLRGFSYDVGRKPASLKALKDAMKTMSYYKMNDFQVHLNDNFIWLHDYTKIPNGRDASEADKKAAIAEVLAAEPTAFRLESDMVGKNGHPLTAKDHFYTKKEFGDFIDEAKLYGVTVVPELDVPGHAMSFVLVRPDLMYRGKLTKPYDAERAAMLDVSSDVFDPKTGKTFREETLDFVQSVFDEYLVGENGEEPVFRTPVIHIGTDEYYGNAEDYRAFADAMLKYVKERGYTPRLWGSLSAKKGKTPVDGTGSQIDVWSLGWQNPHLALEHNFDIINIVDVTSYIVPSGTGSVGGYGDLLNLPFLYSEAWQPHLMGKPPVVPGMPKLLGAQWALWNDNSFRRDTGLTDYDLFARIRDNCAVFAEKTWNNAEDRNYREFMSLVKTVDYPPFTNPEYVVKAPDGSDVLFELKKAVPAGTTVETGIAGVAPDYVAEFRVKLAAGGAQPQVLASGPTGQLVAAQKGTGKLGIVRDTWDYSFDYALPVGREVTLKLVAKKRTLTLFADGKEIGAPKRHAFPETHKFSTFVFPLETLGSKDSCADLVSLKITRLIEPGTENAVPPSEFRSLKASSEHGRGADGDVYALADGDVDTYWHSRYAPKEDKPPFEIVVELKKPEELAAFAFLPRQNGDNGNVKSADLFLRDKKGAWKKVGSFRGNGVSRELQKITFPKQKTDALKLVVRDGVGGFGTIAEIYPIRAK
;
A
#
# COMPACT_ATOMS: atom_id res chain seq x y z
N MET A 1 -12.55 23.62 -30.30
CA MET A 1 -12.89 25.01 -29.94
C MET A 1 -13.50 25.02 -28.56
N ASN A 2 -12.87 25.77 -27.65
CA ASN A 2 -13.37 26.43 -26.44
C ASN A 2 -14.26 25.70 -25.39
N LYS A 3 -13.64 25.55 -24.20
CA LYS A 3 -14.10 25.86 -22.83
C LYS A 3 -14.75 24.75 -21.98
N THR A 4 -13.89 24.12 -21.17
CA THR A 4 -13.93 23.82 -19.71
C THR A 4 -15.26 23.56 -18.98
N PRO A 5 -15.26 22.60 -18.03
CA PRO A 5 -15.90 22.85 -16.74
C PRO A 5 -15.10 22.43 -15.48
N TYR A 6 -15.20 23.33 -14.49
CA TYR A 6 -15.37 23.13 -13.04
C TYR A 6 -14.32 22.43 -12.16
N VAL A 7 -13.51 23.26 -11.49
CA VAL A 7 -13.00 23.03 -10.12
C VAL A 7 -13.47 24.19 -9.24
N ALA A 8 -13.94 23.84 -8.03
CA ALA A 8 -14.21 24.66 -6.83
C ALA A 8 -15.55 25.44 -6.72
N ALA A 9 -16.46 24.92 -5.88
CA ALA A 9 -17.20 25.70 -4.87
C ALA A 9 -17.88 24.76 -3.84
N LEU A 10 -17.31 24.63 -2.64
CA LEU A 10 -18.00 24.13 -1.44
C LEU A 10 -17.63 25.05 -0.27
N ALA A 11 -18.31 26.20 -0.21
CA ALA A 11 -18.52 27.00 0.99
C ALA A 11 -19.76 27.87 0.75
N ALA A 12 -20.64 27.94 1.75
CA ALA A 12 -21.89 28.70 1.83
C ALA A 12 -23.14 28.08 1.15
N ILE A 13 -23.89 27.28 1.92
CA ILE A 13 -25.35 27.28 1.83
C ILE A 13 -25.86 27.91 3.13
N ALA A 14 -26.14 29.20 3.06
CA ALA A 14 -27.00 29.91 3.99
C ALA A 14 -27.96 30.77 3.16
N LEU A 15 -29.27 30.57 3.41
CA LEU A 15 -30.39 31.49 3.20
C LEU A 15 -30.79 31.88 1.76
N ALA A 16 -31.76 31.14 1.22
CA ALA A 16 -32.96 31.60 0.48
C ALA A 16 -33.71 30.33 0.04
N GLY A 17 -35.01 30.13 0.11
CA GLY A 17 -36.17 30.98 0.25
C GLY A 17 -37.32 30.20 -0.38
N PHE A 18 -38.07 29.44 0.43
CA PHE A 18 -39.33 28.83 0.00
C PHE A 18 -40.47 29.61 0.64
N SER A 19 -41.13 30.42 -0.17
CA SER A 19 -42.41 31.05 0.16
C SER A 19 -43.56 30.16 -0.28
N GLY A 20 -44.52 29.95 0.63
CA GLY A 20 -45.93 29.76 0.29
C GLY A 20 -46.41 28.33 0.04
N ALA A 21 -46.81 27.65 1.12
CA ALA A 21 -47.98 26.78 1.13
C ALA A 21 -48.44 26.60 2.60
N ASP A 22 -49.58 27.21 2.94
CA ASP A 22 -50.20 27.15 4.26
C ASP A 22 -50.66 25.73 4.59
N PHE A 23 -50.05 25.12 5.62
CA PHE A 23 -50.61 24.01 6.37
C PHE A 23 -50.82 24.47 7.82
N PRO A 24 -51.98 24.22 8.44
CA PRO A 24 -52.23 24.66 9.82
C PRO A 24 -51.36 23.83 10.77
N PHE A 25 -50.28 24.42 11.27
CA PHE A 25 -49.52 23.88 12.39
C PHE A 25 -50.36 24.03 13.66
N ALA A 26 -50.75 22.90 14.25
CA ALA A 26 -51.08 22.86 15.66
C ALA A 26 -49.84 23.29 16.46
N ALA A 27 -50.00 24.20 17.41
CA ALA A 27 -48.94 24.68 18.28
C ALA A 27 -48.26 23.50 19.00
N VAL A 28 -46.99 23.25 18.67
CA VAL A 28 -46.12 22.35 19.42
C VAL A 28 -45.79 23.07 20.74
N PRO A 29 -46.01 22.46 21.91
CA PRO A 29 -45.62 23.09 23.16
C PRO A 29 -44.09 23.27 23.20
N ALA A 30 -43.63 24.44 23.65
CA ALA A 30 -42.22 24.69 23.89
C ALA A 30 -41.66 23.61 24.83
N PHE A 31 -40.76 22.78 24.31
CA PHE A 31 -39.99 21.86 25.14
C PHE A 31 -39.18 22.69 26.15
N ALA A 32 -39.47 22.52 27.44
CA ALA A 32 -38.60 23.01 28.49
C ALA A 32 -37.21 22.41 28.28
N GLN A 33 -36.17 23.25 28.16
CA GLN A 33 -34.79 22.80 28.25
C GLN A 33 -34.63 22.12 29.62
N THR A 34 -34.49 20.80 29.63
CA THR A 34 -34.09 20.05 30.81
C THR A 34 -32.73 20.58 31.26
N ALA A 35 -32.60 20.95 32.54
CA ALA A 35 -31.33 21.39 33.10
C ALA A 35 -30.26 20.31 32.88
N ALA A 36 -29.08 20.71 32.42
CA ALA A 36 -27.99 19.78 32.13
C ALA A 36 -27.66 18.93 33.38
N SER A 37 -27.45 17.63 33.20
CA SER A 37 -27.14 16.72 34.30
C SER A 37 -25.84 17.11 35.01
N LYS A 38 -25.60 16.61 36.22
CA LYS A 38 -24.32 16.88 36.90
C LYS A 38 -23.14 16.29 36.14
N ALA A 39 -23.35 15.15 35.48
CA ALA A 39 -22.35 14.56 34.58
C ALA A 39 -22.03 15.49 33.40
N GLU A 40 -23.03 16.06 32.73
CA GLU A 40 -22.85 16.98 31.60
C GLU A 40 -22.14 18.28 32.01
N GLN A 41 -22.50 18.85 33.16
CA GLN A 41 -21.82 20.02 33.70
C GLN A 41 -20.35 19.71 34.06
N ALA A 42 -20.11 18.57 34.69
CA ALA A 42 -18.77 18.12 35.04
C ALA A 42 -17.91 17.84 33.81
N ALA A 43 -18.47 17.24 32.77
CA ALA A 43 -17.74 16.90 31.55
C ALA A 43 -17.33 18.15 30.78
N LYS A 44 -18.20 19.16 30.70
CA LYS A 44 -17.90 20.46 30.10
C LYS A 44 -16.84 21.26 30.88
N ALA A 45 -16.80 21.11 32.20
CA ALA A 45 -15.86 21.80 33.08
C ALA A 45 -14.57 21.01 33.35
N PHE A 46 -14.42 19.82 32.76
CA PHE A 46 -13.27 18.95 33.02
C PHE A 46 -11.98 19.56 32.49
N ASP A 47 -10.98 19.68 33.37
CA ASP A 47 -9.66 20.23 33.09
C ASP A 47 -8.61 19.24 33.60
N PRO A 48 -7.92 18.50 32.72
CA PRO A 48 -6.94 17.49 33.12
C PRO A 48 -5.91 17.99 34.14
N ALA A 49 -5.45 19.24 34.03
CA ALA A 49 -4.45 19.80 34.93
C ALA A 49 -4.97 20.01 36.37
N LYS A 50 -6.29 20.19 36.53
CA LYS A 50 -6.95 20.32 37.84
C LYS A 50 -7.51 19.00 38.34
N ASN A 51 -7.95 18.15 37.43
CA ASN A 51 -8.73 16.95 37.74
C ASN A 51 -7.88 15.70 37.89
N LEU A 52 -6.72 15.62 37.25
CA LEU A 52 -5.88 14.41 37.21
C LEU A 52 -4.56 14.60 37.98
N ASP A 53 -4.06 13.48 38.51
CA ASP A 53 -2.69 13.33 38.98
C ASP A 53 -2.10 12.04 38.42
N LEU A 54 -1.06 12.20 37.61
CA LEU A 54 -0.36 11.12 36.92
C LEU A 54 0.97 10.74 37.59
N SER A 55 1.29 11.31 38.76
CA SER A 55 2.59 11.07 39.44
C SER A 55 2.72 9.70 40.10
N GLY A 56 1.59 9.02 40.32
CA GLY A 56 1.55 7.66 40.89
C GLY A 56 1.55 6.57 39.83
N ALA A 57 1.47 5.30 40.27
CA ALA A 57 1.31 4.15 39.38
C ALA A 57 -0.12 3.98 38.82
N LYS A 58 -1.08 4.75 39.33
CA LYS A 58 -2.46 4.85 38.84
C LYS A 58 -2.91 6.30 38.82
N ILE A 59 -3.78 6.65 37.88
CA ILE A 59 -4.43 7.97 37.83
C ILE A 59 -5.23 8.19 39.12
N ALA A 60 -4.95 9.31 39.78
CA ALA A 60 -5.77 9.80 40.89
C ALA A 60 -6.62 11.00 40.44
N TYR A 61 -7.91 10.98 40.80
CA TYR A 61 -8.87 12.04 40.48
C TYR A 61 -8.99 13.04 41.65
N LYS A 62 -8.50 14.27 41.48
CA LYS A 62 -8.36 15.24 42.59
C LYS A 62 -9.55 16.17 42.81
N ARG A 63 -10.28 16.54 41.75
CA ARG A 63 -11.28 17.63 41.80
C ARG A 63 -12.57 17.33 41.04
N LEU A 64 -13.05 16.09 41.08
CA LEU A 64 -14.37 15.75 40.53
C LEU A 64 -15.50 16.26 41.44
N PRO A 65 -16.63 16.76 40.89
CA PRO A 65 -17.80 17.11 41.70
C PRO A 65 -18.29 15.95 42.56
N ALA A 66 -18.82 16.26 43.75
CA ALA A 66 -19.26 15.24 44.69
C ALA A 66 -20.31 14.30 44.07
N GLY A 67 -20.00 13.00 44.06
CA GLY A 67 -20.87 11.96 43.49
C GLY A 67 -20.70 11.70 42.00
N VAL A 68 -19.75 12.38 41.34
CA VAL A 68 -19.37 12.07 39.95
C VAL A 68 -18.19 11.10 39.95
N LYS A 69 -18.28 10.04 39.14
CA LYS A 69 -17.19 9.11 38.87
C LYS A 69 -16.67 9.33 37.45
N ALA A 70 -15.42 8.98 37.19
CA ALA A 70 -14.80 9.05 35.87
C ALA A 70 -14.28 7.68 35.46
N LYS A 71 -14.44 7.34 34.18
CA LYS A 71 -13.91 6.15 33.53
C LYS A 71 -13.22 6.56 32.23
N ILE A 72 -12.05 5.99 31.94
CA ILE A 72 -11.38 6.19 30.65
C ILE A 72 -12.14 5.41 29.58
N VAL A 73 -12.54 6.09 28.51
CA VAL A 73 -13.22 5.50 27.34
C VAL A 73 -12.41 5.61 26.06
N GLY A 74 -11.33 6.40 26.08
CA GLY A 74 -10.33 6.45 25.01
C GLY A 74 -8.95 6.75 25.56
N THR A 75 -7.94 6.02 25.09
CA THR A 75 -6.51 6.26 25.33
C THR A 75 -5.76 5.94 24.05
N THR A 76 -5.02 6.89 23.48
CA THR A 76 -4.28 6.61 22.23
C THR A 76 -3.09 5.69 22.45
N TYR A 77 -2.55 5.63 23.67
CA TYR A 77 -1.49 4.70 24.05
C TYR A 77 -1.86 3.99 25.35
N GLU A 78 -2.58 2.87 25.24
CA GLU A 78 -2.90 1.98 26.38
C GLU A 78 -1.64 1.50 27.11
N GLN A 79 -0.49 1.49 26.41
CA GLN A 79 0.80 1.11 26.97
C GLN A 79 1.39 2.16 27.93
N LEU A 80 0.88 3.39 27.92
CA LEU A 80 1.24 4.46 28.83
C LEU A 80 0.21 4.64 29.93
N VAL A 81 -1.07 4.71 29.54
CA VAL A 81 -2.21 4.84 30.44
C VAL A 81 -3.27 3.84 29.99
N ASP A 82 -3.44 2.78 30.76
CA ASP A 82 -4.44 1.74 30.51
C ASP A 82 -5.85 2.24 30.90
N PHE A 83 -6.90 1.60 30.39
CA PHE A 83 -8.30 1.93 30.66
C PHE A 83 -8.69 1.80 32.15
N ASP A 84 -7.96 0.99 32.92
CA ASP A 84 -8.11 0.87 34.38
C ASP A 84 -7.38 1.97 35.17
N GLY A 85 -6.73 2.90 34.47
CA GLY A 85 -5.97 4.02 34.99
C GLY A 85 -4.54 3.69 35.38
N THR A 86 -4.03 2.47 35.12
CA THR A 86 -2.63 2.11 35.37
C THR A 86 -1.69 2.91 34.48
N ILE A 87 -0.61 3.44 35.08
CA ILE A 87 0.37 4.30 34.43
C ILE A 87 1.70 3.56 34.31
N ARG A 88 2.26 3.51 33.10
CA ARG A 88 3.68 3.23 32.86
C ARG A 88 4.39 4.53 32.54
N ASN A 89 5.42 4.84 33.32
CA ASN A 89 6.29 5.99 33.03
C ASN A 89 7.18 5.67 31.81
N PRO A 90 7.18 6.51 30.75
CA PRO A 90 8.05 6.34 29.59
C PRO A 90 9.51 6.69 29.91
N ILE A 91 10.45 6.22 29.09
CA ILE A 91 11.90 6.50 29.23
C ILE A 91 12.31 7.85 28.60
N SER A 92 11.43 8.45 27.82
CA SER A 92 11.58 9.77 27.20
C SER A 92 10.24 10.52 27.25
N PRO A 93 10.21 11.87 27.13
CA PRO A 93 8.96 12.62 27.11
C PRO A 93 7.97 12.08 26.09
N LYS A 94 6.74 11.78 26.53
CA LYS A 94 5.65 11.31 25.67
C LYS A 94 4.31 11.82 26.18
N THR A 95 3.39 12.04 25.25
CA THR A 95 2.00 12.41 25.50
C THR A 95 1.07 11.26 25.10
N THR A 96 -0.14 11.25 25.64
CA THR A 96 -1.25 10.39 25.21
C THR A 96 -2.53 11.21 25.22
N VAL A 97 -3.51 10.86 24.40
CA VAL A 97 -4.82 11.51 24.38
C VAL A 97 -5.79 10.67 25.19
N LEU A 98 -6.43 11.27 26.20
CA LEU A 98 -7.42 10.63 27.07
C LEU A 98 -8.80 11.22 26.88
N THR A 99 -9.82 10.35 26.85
CA THR A 99 -11.24 10.73 26.89
C THR A 99 -11.92 10.01 28.05
N PHE A 100 -12.76 10.73 28.81
CA PHE A 100 -13.44 10.19 29.98
C PHE A 100 -14.95 10.18 29.78
N GLU A 101 -15.60 9.13 30.26
CA GLU A 101 -17.03 9.12 30.56
C GLU A 101 -17.20 9.43 32.05
N LEU A 102 -18.01 10.45 32.35
CA LEU A 102 -18.38 10.83 33.69
C LEU A 102 -19.78 10.32 34.00
N THR A 103 -19.97 9.73 35.17
CA THR A 103 -21.28 9.23 35.64
C THR A 103 -21.66 9.92 36.94
N ASP A 104 -22.84 10.52 37.00
CA ASP A 104 -23.37 11.09 38.26
C ASP A 104 -24.09 10.06 39.13
N ARG A 105 -24.61 10.47 40.29
CA ARG A 105 -25.30 9.58 41.24
C ARG A 105 -26.63 9.05 40.72
N ASP A 106 -27.22 9.75 39.75
CA ASP A 106 -28.52 9.42 39.18
C ASP A 106 -28.34 8.46 37.98
N GLY A 107 -27.10 8.11 37.64
CA GLY A 107 -26.76 7.20 36.55
C GLY A 107 -26.64 7.88 35.19
N ASN A 108 -26.77 9.21 35.12
CA ASN A 108 -26.57 9.93 33.86
C ASN A 108 -25.08 9.91 33.50
N THR A 109 -24.77 9.69 32.22
CA THR A 109 -23.41 9.71 31.70
C THR A 109 -23.19 10.90 30.76
N ALA A 110 -21.95 11.39 30.72
CA ALA A 110 -21.51 12.39 29.75
C ALA A 110 -20.03 12.20 29.42
N GLN A 111 -19.67 12.31 28.15
CA GLN A 111 -18.28 12.24 27.70
C GLN A 111 -17.60 13.61 27.75
N THR A 112 -16.34 13.64 28.15
CA THR A 112 -15.50 14.83 28.05
C THR A 112 -15.04 15.08 26.62
N ALA A 113 -14.44 16.25 26.36
CA ALA A 113 -13.54 16.38 25.21
C ALA A 113 -12.36 15.40 25.33
N ALA A 114 -11.67 15.14 24.22
CA ALA A 114 -10.40 14.43 24.23
C ALA A 114 -9.28 15.39 24.66
N PHE A 115 -8.38 14.94 25.53
CA PHE A 115 -7.31 15.77 26.07
C PHE A 115 -5.95 15.12 25.89
N GLU A 116 -5.01 15.86 25.31
CA GLU A 116 -3.61 15.49 25.34
C GLU A 116 -3.04 15.69 26.75
N VAL A 117 -2.40 14.65 27.29
CA VAL A 117 -1.76 14.68 28.61
C VAL A 117 -0.32 14.20 28.51
N ALA A 118 0.59 14.93 29.17
CA ALA A 118 1.98 14.50 29.31
C ALA A 118 2.10 13.44 30.41
N VAL A 119 2.73 12.31 30.10
CA VAL A 119 2.96 11.24 31.08
C VAL A 119 4.33 11.45 31.73
N PRO A 120 4.43 11.43 33.07
CA PRO A 120 5.71 11.66 33.75
C PRO A 120 6.77 10.64 33.32
N VAL A 121 7.94 11.12 32.90
CA VAL A 121 9.09 10.28 32.54
C VAL A 121 9.57 9.50 33.75
N ASP A 122 10.00 8.26 33.51
CA ASP A 122 10.56 7.40 34.54
C ASP A 122 11.74 8.10 35.25
N LYS A 123 11.72 8.04 36.58
CA LYS A 123 12.64 8.77 37.46
C LYS A 123 14.11 8.48 37.20
N ASP A 124 14.45 7.29 36.69
CA ASP A 124 15.83 6.90 36.43
C ASP A 124 16.35 7.57 35.15
N PHE A 125 15.45 7.86 34.21
CA PHE A 125 15.75 8.56 32.95
C PHE A 125 15.61 10.08 33.06
N ALA A 126 14.69 10.56 33.89
CA ALA A 126 14.44 11.98 34.12
C ALA A 126 15.62 12.71 34.81
N LYS A 127 16.44 11.99 35.59
CA LYS A 127 17.60 12.56 36.31
C LYS A 127 18.86 12.70 35.46
N ALA A 128 18.85 12.17 34.24
CA ALA A 128 20.05 12.08 33.43
C ALA A 128 20.43 13.49 32.89
N PRO A 129 21.71 13.92 32.93
CA PRO A 129 22.11 15.30 32.61
C PRO A 129 21.68 15.73 31.20
N ALA A 130 21.07 16.92 31.08
CA ALA A 130 20.55 17.44 29.82
C ALA A 130 21.65 17.83 28.80
N ASP A 131 22.90 17.96 29.27
CA ASP A 131 24.10 18.41 28.55
C ASP A 131 25.00 17.26 28.07
N ALA A 132 24.67 16.00 28.37
CA ALA A 132 25.41 14.85 27.87
C ALA A 132 25.19 14.67 26.35
N ALA A 133 26.28 14.62 25.58
CA ALA A 133 26.24 14.37 24.13
C ALA A 133 25.85 12.92 23.81
N ARG A 134 24.55 12.63 23.84
CA ARG A 134 23.98 11.29 23.59
C ARG A 134 23.73 11.03 22.12
N ASN A 135 23.73 9.76 21.74
CA ASN A 135 23.29 9.34 20.41
C ASN A 135 21.85 9.79 20.11
N ALA A 136 21.65 10.33 18.90
CA ALA A 136 20.33 10.68 18.40
C ALA A 136 19.46 9.43 18.22
N LYS A 137 18.13 9.63 18.24
CA LYS A 137 17.13 8.60 17.96
C LYS A 137 17.37 8.01 16.56
N PRO A 138 17.46 6.67 16.42
CA PRO A 138 17.58 6.04 15.11
C PRO A 138 16.43 6.43 14.18
N ALA A 139 16.75 6.72 12.91
CA ALA A 139 15.75 6.98 11.89
C ALA A 139 15.21 5.66 11.33
N VAL A 140 13.94 5.38 11.61
CA VAL A 140 13.22 4.18 11.15
C VAL A 140 11.78 4.54 10.77
N VAL A 141 11.14 3.66 10.00
CA VAL A 141 9.75 3.73 9.55
C VAL A 141 9.00 2.48 10.04
N PRO A 142 7.96 2.59 10.85
CA PRO A 142 7.53 3.79 11.57
C PRO A 142 8.56 4.22 12.62
N ALA A 143 8.52 5.49 13.01
CA ALA A 143 9.36 6.05 14.05
C ALA A 143 9.13 5.36 15.42
N LEU A 144 10.21 5.19 16.19
CA LEU A 144 10.16 4.59 17.53
C LEU A 144 9.31 5.45 18.49
N GLN A 145 8.58 4.84 19.42
CA GLN A 145 7.88 5.60 20.46
C GLN A 145 8.84 6.32 21.40
N GLU A 146 9.79 5.60 21.98
CA GLU A 146 10.67 6.13 23.03
C GLU A 146 12.14 5.84 22.72
N TRP A 147 13.00 6.80 23.02
CA TRP A 147 14.45 6.66 22.85
C TRP A 147 15.24 7.37 23.94
N PHE A 148 16.20 6.66 24.49
CA PHE A 148 17.23 7.20 25.38
C PHE A 148 18.62 6.86 24.84
N GLY A 149 19.31 7.85 24.28
CA GLY A 149 20.63 7.65 23.67
C GLY A 149 21.72 7.35 24.68
N GLY A 150 22.59 6.39 24.35
CA GLY A 150 23.86 6.16 25.04
C GLY A 150 25.04 6.71 24.24
N ASP A 151 26.24 6.20 24.55
CA ASP A 151 27.49 6.59 23.89
C ASP A 151 28.03 5.49 22.99
N GLY A 152 28.59 5.86 21.83
CA GLY A 152 29.23 4.93 20.90
C GLY A 152 28.25 4.13 20.04
N LYS A 153 28.71 3.02 19.46
CA LYS A 153 27.90 2.17 18.58
C LYS A 153 28.18 0.69 18.80
N PHE A 154 27.14 -0.11 18.64
CA PHE A 154 27.25 -1.55 18.47
C PHE A 154 27.66 -1.86 17.03
N VAL A 155 28.71 -2.67 16.87
CA VAL A 155 29.15 -3.22 15.59
C VAL A 155 29.28 -4.72 15.79
N PRO A 156 28.51 -5.55 15.05
CA PRO A 156 28.63 -7.00 15.12
C PRO A 156 30.04 -7.48 14.76
N SER A 157 30.50 -8.60 15.35
CA SER A 157 31.78 -9.21 14.93
C SER A 157 31.66 -9.86 13.55
N ALA A 158 32.79 -10.17 12.91
CA ALA A 158 32.80 -10.86 11.62
C ALA A 158 32.07 -12.23 11.64
N ASP A 159 31.91 -12.84 12.82
CA ASP A 159 31.31 -14.16 13.03
C ASP A 159 30.11 -14.15 13.99
N PHE A 160 29.47 -12.98 14.19
CA PHE A 160 28.29 -12.83 15.05
C PHE A 160 27.14 -13.76 14.62
N ALA A 161 26.27 -14.08 15.57
CA ALA A 161 25.07 -14.90 15.41
C ALA A 161 23.86 -14.20 16.04
N VAL A 162 22.66 -14.69 15.67
CA VAL A 162 21.43 -14.38 16.39
C VAL A 162 21.28 -15.40 17.52
N VAL A 163 21.02 -14.94 18.73
CA VAL A 163 20.88 -15.78 19.92
C VAL A 163 19.43 -15.82 20.33
N VAL A 164 18.87 -17.03 20.41
CA VAL A 164 17.55 -17.28 21.00
C VAL A 164 17.74 -18.20 22.20
N PRO A 165 17.58 -17.72 23.45
CA PRO A 165 17.70 -18.59 24.61
C PRO A 165 16.79 -19.82 24.49
N ALA A 166 17.30 -21.03 24.78
CA ALA A 166 16.55 -22.28 24.59
C ALA A 166 15.14 -22.28 25.22
N LYS A 167 14.98 -21.63 26.38
CA LYS A 167 13.69 -21.46 27.07
C LYS A 167 12.66 -20.59 26.31
N CYS A 168 13.13 -19.75 25.38
CA CYS A 168 12.31 -18.86 24.57
C CYS A 168 12.04 -19.46 23.18
N ALA A 169 12.84 -20.43 22.73
CA ALA A 169 12.84 -20.92 21.35
C ALA A 169 11.47 -21.41 20.85
N LYS A 170 10.70 -22.09 21.71
CA LYS A 170 9.37 -22.65 21.39
C LYS A 170 8.18 -21.78 21.82
N LEU A 171 8.41 -20.52 22.19
CA LEU A 171 7.33 -19.63 22.62
C LEU A 171 6.63 -19.01 21.42
N GLY A 172 5.29 -18.96 21.50
CA GLY A 172 4.36 -18.42 20.50
C GLY A 172 4.23 -19.27 19.24
N GLU A 173 3.36 -18.80 18.35
CA GLU A 173 3.06 -19.43 17.07
C GLU A 173 2.86 -18.32 16.01
N PRO A 174 3.80 -18.15 15.07
CA PRO A 174 5.08 -18.86 14.93
C PRO A 174 6.02 -18.65 16.11
N THR A 175 6.89 -19.62 16.32
CA THR A 175 7.83 -19.61 17.44
C THR A 175 8.87 -18.49 17.30
N LEU A 176 9.44 -18.06 18.43
CA LEU A 176 10.54 -17.10 18.41
C LEU A 176 11.74 -17.61 17.59
N ARG A 177 12.00 -18.93 17.59
CA ARG A 177 13.10 -19.53 16.82
C ARG A 177 12.88 -19.36 15.31
N GLU A 178 11.69 -19.68 14.80
CA GLU A 178 11.37 -19.53 13.37
C GLU A 178 11.53 -18.08 12.91
N ARG A 179 11.05 -17.13 13.73
CA ARG A 179 11.23 -15.69 13.46
C ARG A 179 12.69 -15.24 13.51
N ALA A 180 13.47 -15.79 14.43
CA ALA A 180 14.91 -15.54 14.49
C ALA A 180 15.65 -16.12 13.28
N GLU A 181 15.22 -17.26 12.75
CA GLU A 181 15.79 -17.87 11.54
C GLU A 181 15.46 -17.06 10.29
N LEU A 182 14.24 -16.53 10.19
CA LEU A 182 13.91 -15.53 9.18
C LEU A 182 14.85 -14.31 9.30
N PHE A 183 14.98 -13.72 10.49
CA PHE A 183 15.86 -12.57 10.71
C PHE A 183 17.33 -12.87 10.39
N ALA A 184 17.83 -14.04 10.75
CA ALA A 184 19.19 -14.46 10.43
C ALA A 184 19.42 -14.60 8.91
N ARG A 185 18.43 -15.11 8.15
CA ARG A 185 18.52 -15.12 6.68
C ARG A 185 18.57 -13.70 6.12
N GLU A 186 17.73 -12.79 6.62
CA GLU A 186 17.70 -11.40 6.14
C GLU A 186 19.00 -10.65 6.46
N LEU A 187 19.58 -10.89 7.64
CA LEU A 187 20.92 -10.42 7.97
C LEU A 187 21.97 -11.05 7.06
N SER A 188 21.79 -12.30 6.62
CA SER A 188 22.75 -12.95 5.72
C SER A 188 22.84 -12.25 4.37
N GLU A 189 21.72 -11.76 3.85
CA GLU A 189 21.69 -10.92 2.66
C GLU A 189 22.37 -9.57 2.89
N ILE A 190 22.04 -8.87 3.98
CA ILE A 190 22.61 -7.55 4.29
C ILE A 190 24.14 -7.62 4.49
N PHE A 191 24.63 -8.67 5.16
CA PHE A 191 26.06 -8.84 5.46
C PHE A 191 26.83 -9.61 4.39
N GLY A 192 26.17 -10.18 3.38
CA GLY A 192 26.79 -10.98 2.33
C GLY A 192 27.46 -12.27 2.82
N ARG A 193 27.01 -12.82 3.96
CA ARG A 193 27.53 -14.06 4.56
C ARG A 193 26.47 -14.78 5.37
N GLU A 194 26.63 -16.06 5.60
CA GLU A 194 25.73 -16.82 6.47
C GLU A 194 25.75 -16.28 7.91
N VAL A 195 24.57 -15.98 8.46
CA VAL A 195 24.31 -15.69 9.88
C VAL A 195 23.45 -16.81 10.44
N LYS A 196 23.87 -17.38 11.58
CA LYS A 196 23.20 -18.54 12.21
C LYS A 196 22.41 -18.13 13.44
N VAL A 197 21.43 -18.97 13.81
CA VAL A 197 20.75 -18.89 15.10
C VAL A 197 21.33 -19.90 16.08
N VAL A 198 21.71 -19.44 17.27
CA VAL A 198 22.31 -20.26 18.35
C VAL A 198 21.56 -20.08 19.66
N ASP A 199 21.74 -21.02 20.60
CA ASP A 199 20.93 -21.06 21.83
C ASP A 199 21.51 -20.25 23.00
N LYS A 200 22.79 -19.86 22.90
CA LYS A 200 23.53 -19.16 23.94
C LYS A 200 24.44 -18.11 23.33
N GLN A 201 24.55 -16.98 24.03
CA GLN A 201 25.47 -15.92 23.67
C GLN A 201 26.92 -16.43 23.77
N ARG A 202 27.73 -16.10 22.77
CA ARG A 202 29.13 -16.51 22.70
C ARG A 202 30.02 -15.37 23.17
N GLU A 203 30.96 -15.71 24.05
CA GLU A 203 31.85 -14.72 24.67
C GLU A 203 32.68 -13.97 23.62
N GLY A 204 32.70 -12.64 23.72
CA GLY A 204 33.43 -11.76 22.79
C GLY A 204 32.89 -11.67 21.36
N LYS A 205 31.79 -12.36 21.01
CA LYS A 205 31.26 -12.42 19.63
C LYS A 205 30.28 -11.32 19.27
N LYS A 206 29.92 -10.43 20.21
CA LYS A 206 29.01 -9.29 19.96
C LYS A 206 27.74 -9.74 19.22
N ASP A 207 27.09 -10.77 19.75
CA ASP A 207 25.89 -11.38 19.18
C ASP A 207 24.65 -10.47 19.33
N ILE A 208 23.62 -10.76 18.54
CA ILE A 208 22.29 -10.12 18.65
C ILE A 208 21.37 -11.09 19.40
N VAL A 209 20.79 -10.68 20.52
CA VAL A 209 19.97 -11.56 21.37
C VAL A 209 18.49 -11.22 21.23
N LEU A 210 17.66 -12.21 20.92
CA LEU A 210 16.21 -12.10 20.94
C LEU A 210 15.64 -12.92 22.11
N ALA A 211 14.91 -12.30 23.01
CA ALA A 211 14.36 -12.99 24.17
C ALA A 211 12.95 -12.52 24.54
N VAL A 212 12.05 -13.50 24.71
CA VAL A 212 10.75 -13.29 25.35
C VAL A 212 10.91 -13.45 26.86
N VAL A 213 10.42 -12.47 27.61
CA VAL A 213 10.66 -12.32 29.05
C VAL A 213 9.37 -12.02 29.80
N LYS A 214 9.30 -12.44 31.07
CA LYS A 214 8.12 -12.20 31.92
C LYS A 214 7.98 -10.71 32.23
N PRO A 215 6.74 -10.15 32.28
CA PRO A 215 6.48 -8.71 32.51
C PRO A 215 7.26 -8.06 33.66
N ASN A 216 7.41 -8.77 34.79
CA ASN A 216 8.07 -8.23 35.99
C ASN A 216 9.56 -8.62 36.12
N SER A 217 10.18 -9.14 35.06
CA SER A 217 11.58 -9.54 35.10
C SER A 217 12.51 -8.32 35.26
N LYS A 218 13.65 -8.48 35.94
CA LYS A 218 14.67 -7.42 36.01
C LYS A 218 15.15 -6.95 34.63
N ALA A 219 15.12 -7.85 33.64
CA ALA A 219 15.48 -7.54 32.26
C ALA A 219 14.51 -6.52 31.62
N LEU A 220 13.25 -6.46 32.05
CA LEU A 220 12.21 -5.58 31.49
C LEU A 220 12.02 -4.25 32.20
N ARG A 221 12.58 -4.02 33.40
CA ARG A 221 12.41 -2.78 34.16
C ARG A 221 12.86 -1.56 33.34
N GLY A 222 11.92 -0.91 32.64
CA GLY A 222 12.17 0.18 31.69
C GLY A 222 12.68 -0.24 30.30
N LYS A 223 12.60 -1.53 29.93
CA LYS A 223 13.11 -2.06 28.65
C LYS A 223 12.03 -2.63 27.72
N THR A 224 10.74 -2.50 28.04
CA THR A 224 9.62 -2.77 27.12
C THR A 224 8.34 -2.11 27.63
N ALA A 225 7.34 -1.99 26.77
CA ALA A 225 5.96 -1.66 27.09
C ALA A 225 5.08 -2.94 27.19
N PRO A 226 3.90 -2.87 27.84
CA PRO A 226 2.90 -3.95 27.79
C PRO A 226 2.33 -4.13 26.37
N GLY A 227 1.77 -5.30 26.07
CA GLY A 227 1.19 -5.64 24.76
C GLY A 227 2.00 -6.66 23.97
N LYS A 228 1.33 -7.38 23.05
CA LYS A 228 1.95 -8.44 22.22
C LYS A 228 2.93 -7.90 21.18
N GLU A 229 2.68 -6.69 20.68
CA GLU A 229 3.51 -6.08 19.63
C GLU A 229 4.63 -5.20 20.20
N SER A 230 4.68 -5.04 21.52
CA SER A 230 5.63 -4.18 22.21
C SER A 230 6.99 -4.84 22.38
N TYR A 231 8.04 -4.05 22.20
CA TYR A 231 9.41 -4.50 22.41
C TYR A 231 10.29 -3.37 22.95
N GLY A 232 11.47 -3.74 23.45
CA GLY A 232 12.55 -2.80 23.59
C GLY A 232 13.88 -3.34 23.11
N ILE A 233 14.72 -2.41 22.68
CA ILE A 233 16.06 -2.65 22.19
C ILE A 233 17.04 -2.01 23.16
N PHE A 234 17.99 -2.79 23.64
CA PHE A 234 19.13 -2.32 24.42
C PHE A 234 20.39 -2.53 23.59
N ALA A 235 21.00 -1.44 23.14
CA ALA A 235 22.22 -1.46 22.35
C ALA A 235 23.41 -0.98 23.20
N ALA A 236 24.39 -1.85 23.38
CA ALA A 236 25.66 -1.57 24.02
C ALA A 236 26.82 -1.96 23.10
N SER A 237 28.04 -1.51 23.40
CA SER A 237 29.20 -1.74 22.53
C SER A 237 29.60 -3.22 22.36
N ASP A 238 29.12 -4.08 23.26
CA ASP A 238 29.40 -5.52 23.38
C ASP A 238 28.19 -6.41 23.05
N GLY A 239 26.99 -5.85 22.84
CA GLY A 239 25.80 -6.63 22.52
C GLY A 239 24.57 -5.80 22.13
N LEU A 240 23.70 -6.40 21.34
CA LEU A 240 22.40 -5.83 20.95
C LEU A 240 21.29 -6.78 21.39
N TYR A 241 20.38 -6.30 22.24
CA TYR A 241 19.39 -7.14 22.91
C TYR A 241 17.98 -6.65 22.59
N VAL A 242 17.13 -7.55 22.13
CA VAL A 242 15.69 -7.34 21.95
C VAL A 242 14.95 -8.11 23.03
N TYR A 243 14.19 -7.39 23.85
CA TYR A 243 13.32 -7.95 24.85
C TYR A 243 11.86 -7.64 24.52
N ALA A 244 11.00 -8.65 24.59
CA ALA A 244 9.57 -8.50 24.36
C ALA A 244 8.76 -9.42 25.29
N LEU A 245 7.45 -9.15 25.39
CA LEU A 245 6.51 -10.01 26.12
C LEU A 245 5.99 -11.17 25.27
N ASP A 246 6.09 -11.05 23.96
CA ASP A 246 5.59 -11.98 22.97
C ASP A 246 6.58 -12.04 21.79
N PRO A 247 6.69 -13.19 21.09
CA PRO A 247 7.52 -13.30 19.90
C PRO A 247 7.20 -12.28 18.80
N LEU A 248 5.98 -11.74 18.72
CA LEU A 248 5.60 -10.72 17.73
C LEU A 248 6.29 -9.39 18.00
N GLY A 249 6.29 -8.92 19.24
CA GLY A 249 7.08 -7.75 19.63
C GLY A 249 8.56 -7.95 19.33
N ALA A 250 9.13 -9.11 19.66
CA ALA A 250 10.53 -9.40 19.35
C ALA A 250 10.81 -9.32 17.84
N PHE A 251 9.88 -9.83 17.01
CA PHE A 251 9.96 -9.73 15.56
C PHE A 251 9.90 -8.28 15.06
N TRP A 252 9.03 -7.43 15.61
CA TRP A 252 9.01 -6.00 15.27
C TRP A 252 10.32 -5.29 15.62
N GLY A 253 10.99 -5.70 16.70
CA GLY A 253 12.36 -5.28 17.01
C GLY A 253 13.36 -5.64 15.91
N THR A 254 13.22 -6.79 15.27
CA THR A 254 14.08 -7.17 14.13
C THR A 254 13.90 -6.24 12.93
N ARG A 255 12.66 -5.80 12.62
CA ARG A 255 12.40 -4.87 11.51
C ARG A 255 13.17 -3.55 11.71
N THR A 256 13.13 -3.03 12.94
CA THR A 256 13.88 -1.84 13.34
C THR A 256 15.40 -2.04 13.18
N ILE A 257 15.94 -3.18 13.61
CA ILE A 257 17.38 -3.47 13.46
C ILE A 257 17.79 -3.53 11.98
N LEU A 258 17.00 -4.20 11.13
CA LEU A 258 17.28 -4.27 9.68
C LEU A 258 17.34 -2.88 9.06
N GLN A 259 16.37 -2.02 9.35
CA GLN A 259 16.34 -0.64 8.82
C GLN A 259 17.54 0.18 9.29
N VAL A 260 17.95 0.06 10.56
CA VAL A 260 19.10 0.79 11.09
C VAL A 260 20.40 0.31 10.44
N PHE A 261 20.59 -1.00 10.27
CA PHE A 261 21.79 -1.55 9.65
C PHE A 261 21.96 -1.14 8.19
N LYS A 262 20.87 -1.13 7.41
CA LYS A 262 20.90 -0.68 6.00
C LYS A 262 21.36 0.78 5.84
N GLN A 263 21.20 1.60 6.87
CA GLN A 263 21.54 3.03 6.82
C GLN A 263 22.92 3.37 7.39
N ASN A 264 23.43 2.54 8.32
CA ASN A 264 24.53 2.93 9.20
C ASN A 264 25.74 2.00 9.10
N ASP A 265 26.11 1.57 7.89
CA ASP A 265 27.24 0.66 7.65
C ASP A 265 27.22 -0.56 8.59
N ASN A 266 26.04 -1.18 8.73
CA ASN A 266 25.81 -2.33 9.60
C ASN A 266 26.10 -2.09 11.10
N ALA A 267 26.00 -0.84 11.58
CA ALA A 267 26.12 -0.47 12.98
C ALA A 267 24.81 0.03 13.59
N PHE A 268 24.65 -0.16 14.90
CA PHE A 268 23.49 0.34 15.66
C PHE A 268 23.96 1.32 16.73
N PRO A 269 23.40 2.54 16.85
CA PRO A 269 23.81 3.49 17.89
C PRO A 269 23.46 2.96 19.28
N CYS A 270 24.39 3.05 20.24
CA CYS A 270 24.13 2.60 21.59
C CYS A 270 23.03 3.44 22.27
N GLY A 271 22.18 2.79 23.05
CA GLY A 271 21.01 3.41 23.69
C GLY A 271 19.89 2.41 23.98
N ILE A 272 18.75 2.94 24.40
CA ILE A 272 17.55 2.18 24.76
C ILE A 272 16.37 2.67 23.93
N ALA A 273 15.72 1.77 23.21
CA ALA A 273 14.42 2.01 22.58
C ALA A 273 13.34 1.22 23.30
N VAL A 274 12.16 1.81 23.46
CA VAL A 274 10.91 1.12 23.82
C VAL A 274 9.88 1.51 22.79
N ASP A 275 9.24 0.52 22.17
CA ASP A 275 8.41 0.75 20.99
C ASP A 275 7.18 -0.16 20.96
N TYR A 276 6.08 0.38 20.45
CA TYR A 276 4.74 -0.20 20.49
C TYR A 276 3.78 0.57 19.56
N PRO A 277 2.76 -0.09 18.99
CA PRO A 277 1.80 0.57 18.11
C PRO A 277 0.74 1.36 18.87
N GLN A 278 0.22 2.42 18.25
CA GLN A 278 -0.98 3.15 18.71
C GLN A 278 -2.27 2.35 18.46
N TYR A 279 -2.34 1.65 17.31
CA TYR A 279 -3.51 0.88 16.90
C TYR A 279 -3.14 -0.60 16.63
N PRO A 280 -3.98 -1.56 17.06
CA PRO A 280 -3.71 -2.98 16.85
C PRO A 280 -3.88 -3.44 15.38
N LEU A 281 -4.61 -2.70 14.54
CA LEU A 281 -4.86 -3.06 13.14
C LEU A 281 -4.35 -1.98 12.18
N ARG A 282 -3.50 -2.40 11.23
CA ARG A 282 -2.78 -1.53 10.30
C ARG A 282 -2.85 -2.15 8.91
N GLY A 283 -3.90 -1.75 8.18
CA GLY A 283 -4.47 -2.55 7.11
C GLY A 283 -4.12 -2.11 5.68
N PHE A 284 -4.13 -3.05 4.75
CA PHE A 284 -4.17 -2.84 3.30
C PHE A 284 -5.14 -3.85 2.67
N SER A 285 -6.05 -3.39 1.80
CA SER A 285 -6.91 -4.23 0.97
C SER A 285 -6.51 -4.18 -0.50
N TYR A 286 -6.35 -5.35 -1.12
CA TYR A 286 -5.95 -5.50 -2.52
C TYR A 286 -7.01 -6.29 -3.32
N ASP A 287 -7.65 -5.61 -4.27
CA ASP A 287 -8.52 -6.21 -5.28
C ASP A 287 -7.75 -7.07 -6.27
N VAL A 288 -7.82 -8.38 -6.08
CA VAL A 288 -7.32 -9.37 -7.06
C VAL A 288 -8.46 -10.06 -7.82
N GLY A 289 -9.72 -9.83 -7.41
CA GLY A 289 -10.91 -10.32 -8.08
C GLY A 289 -11.02 -9.75 -9.49
N ARG A 290 -10.97 -8.43 -9.63
CA ARG A 290 -11.16 -7.77 -10.94
C ARG A 290 -9.95 -7.86 -11.87
N LYS A 291 -8.74 -7.75 -11.30
CA LYS A 291 -7.48 -7.89 -12.03
C LYS A 291 -6.59 -8.89 -11.30
N PRO A 292 -6.07 -9.92 -11.98
CA PRO A 292 -5.22 -10.90 -11.32
C PRO A 292 -3.92 -10.26 -10.86
N ALA A 293 -3.43 -10.71 -9.71
CA ALA A 293 -2.09 -10.43 -9.23
C ALA A 293 -1.34 -11.76 -9.08
N SER A 294 -0.04 -11.77 -9.39
CA SER A 294 0.77 -12.94 -9.14
C SER A 294 0.91 -13.22 -7.64
N LEU A 295 1.13 -14.48 -7.26
CA LEU A 295 1.43 -14.82 -5.86
C LEU A 295 2.69 -14.08 -5.36
N LYS A 296 3.65 -13.82 -6.26
CA LYS A 296 4.83 -12.99 -5.95
C LYS A 296 4.43 -11.57 -5.57
N ALA A 297 3.50 -10.92 -6.30
CA ALA A 297 3.03 -9.58 -5.98
C ALA A 297 2.36 -9.53 -4.60
N LEU A 298 1.54 -10.53 -4.24
CA LEU A 298 0.96 -10.66 -2.91
C LEU A 298 2.05 -10.80 -1.82
N LYS A 299 3.07 -11.63 -2.05
CA LYS A 299 4.19 -11.81 -1.12
C LYS A 299 5.04 -10.55 -0.96
N ASP A 300 5.33 -9.84 -2.06
CA ASP A 300 6.09 -8.60 -2.02
C ASP A 300 5.31 -7.50 -1.27
N ALA A 301 3.99 -7.42 -1.46
CA ALA A 301 3.12 -6.51 -0.72
C ALA A 301 3.13 -6.85 0.79
N MET A 302 2.89 -8.12 1.15
CA MET A 302 2.91 -8.60 2.53
C MET A 302 4.25 -8.34 3.23
N LYS A 303 5.38 -8.61 2.56
CA LYS A 303 6.71 -8.35 3.12
C LYS A 303 6.96 -6.87 3.31
N THR A 304 6.50 -6.03 2.38
CA THR A 304 6.60 -4.56 2.48
C THR A 304 5.78 -4.03 3.66
N MET A 305 4.55 -4.55 3.84
CA MET A 305 3.73 -4.26 5.01
C MET A 305 4.45 -4.63 6.31
N SER A 306 4.95 -5.86 6.41
CA SER A 306 5.70 -6.36 7.57
C SER A 306 6.95 -5.51 7.87
N TYR A 307 7.68 -5.08 6.84
CA TYR A 307 8.87 -4.24 7.02
C TYR A 307 8.55 -2.91 7.70
N TYR A 308 7.37 -2.34 7.39
CA TYR A 308 6.83 -1.15 8.05
C TYR A 308 5.90 -1.48 9.23
N LYS A 309 5.91 -2.72 9.72
CA LYS A 309 5.12 -3.17 10.87
C LYS A 309 3.60 -3.09 10.69
N MET A 310 3.10 -2.99 9.45
CA MET A 310 1.68 -3.24 9.14
C MET A 310 1.36 -4.73 9.28
N ASN A 311 0.13 -5.08 9.63
CA ASN A 311 -0.19 -6.43 10.10
C ASN A 311 -1.53 -7.00 9.63
N ASP A 312 -2.31 -6.31 8.80
CA ASP A 312 -3.62 -6.79 8.35
C ASP A 312 -3.74 -6.64 6.83
N PHE A 313 -3.71 -7.76 6.10
CA PHE A 313 -3.69 -7.77 4.64
C PHE A 313 -4.96 -8.43 4.09
N GLN A 314 -5.94 -7.62 3.72
CA GLN A 314 -7.18 -8.07 3.12
C GLN A 314 -6.97 -8.36 1.63
N VAL A 315 -7.33 -9.58 1.21
CA VAL A 315 -7.22 -10.01 -0.18
C VAL A 315 -8.62 -10.27 -0.71
N HIS A 316 -9.06 -9.43 -1.65
CA HIS A 316 -10.38 -9.48 -2.24
C HIS A 316 -10.40 -10.43 -3.43
N LEU A 317 -10.94 -11.64 -3.22
CA LEU A 317 -10.68 -12.82 -4.07
C LEU A 317 -11.75 -13.08 -5.14
N ASN A 318 -12.93 -12.47 -5.05
CA ASN A 318 -13.93 -12.53 -6.11
C ASN A 318 -14.56 -11.18 -6.35
N ASP A 319 -14.81 -10.87 -7.62
CA ASP A 319 -15.65 -9.74 -8.02
C ASP A 319 -16.02 -9.86 -9.50
N ASN A 320 -16.69 -8.84 -10.01
CA ASN A 320 -17.00 -8.61 -11.40
C ASN A 320 -16.66 -7.18 -11.83
N PHE A 321 -16.70 -6.96 -13.13
CA PHE A 321 -16.58 -5.63 -13.69
C PHE A 321 -17.73 -4.74 -13.21
N ILE A 322 -17.40 -3.55 -12.70
CA ILE A 322 -18.37 -2.63 -12.09
C ILE A 322 -19.36 -2.05 -13.12
N TRP A 323 -18.91 -1.84 -14.36
CA TRP A 323 -19.75 -1.26 -15.42
C TRP A 323 -20.30 -2.34 -16.35
N LEU A 324 -21.06 -3.31 -15.80
CA LEU A 324 -21.63 -4.42 -16.58
C LEU A 324 -22.39 -3.97 -17.84
N HIS A 325 -23.03 -2.79 -17.80
CA HIS A 325 -23.70 -2.22 -18.97
C HIS A 325 -22.77 -1.91 -20.15
N ASP A 326 -21.45 -1.81 -19.97
CA ASP A 326 -20.50 -1.63 -21.10
C ASP A 326 -20.44 -2.87 -22.00
N TYR A 327 -20.92 -4.03 -21.54
CA TYR A 327 -20.98 -5.28 -22.29
C TYR A 327 -22.22 -5.42 -23.16
N THR A 328 -23.21 -4.53 -23.02
CA THR A 328 -24.44 -4.59 -23.80
C THR A 328 -24.79 -3.23 -24.38
N LYS A 329 -25.35 -3.22 -25.59
CA LYS A 329 -25.94 -2.01 -26.21
C LYS A 329 -27.46 -2.05 -26.19
N ILE A 330 -28.04 -3.12 -25.64
CA ILE A 330 -29.48 -3.30 -25.51
C ILE A 330 -29.98 -2.38 -24.38
N PRO A 331 -31.10 -1.66 -24.57
CA PRO A 331 -31.69 -0.86 -23.49
C PRO A 331 -31.91 -1.71 -22.23
N ASN A 332 -31.30 -1.32 -21.12
CA ASN A 332 -31.42 -2.03 -19.84
C ASN A 332 -31.76 -1.11 -18.66
N GLY A 333 -32.13 0.13 -18.96
CA GLY A 333 -32.59 1.08 -17.96
C GLY A 333 -33.97 0.71 -17.41
N ARG A 334 -34.41 1.43 -16.38
CA ARG A 334 -35.70 1.20 -15.70
C ARG A 334 -36.91 1.12 -16.66
N ASP A 335 -36.92 1.96 -17.70
CA ASP A 335 -38.01 2.07 -18.68
C ASP A 335 -37.88 1.11 -19.87
N ALA A 336 -36.82 0.29 -19.92
CA ALA A 336 -36.66 -0.72 -20.97
C ALA A 336 -37.70 -1.83 -20.85
N SER A 337 -38.01 -2.50 -21.98
CA SER A 337 -38.91 -3.65 -21.94
C SER A 337 -38.29 -4.82 -21.19
N GLU A 338 -39.11 -5.68 -20.59
CA GLU A 338 -38.62 -6.88 -19.90
C GLU A 338 -37.85 -7.83 -20.85
N ALA A 339 -38.20 -7.84 -22.13
CA ALA A 339 -37.46 -8.58 -23.15
C ALA A 339 -36.05 -8.01 -23.36
N ASP A 340 -35.93 -6.68 -23.47
CA ASP A 340 -34.63 -5.99 -23.63
C ASP A 340 -33.75 -6.18 -22.39
N LYS A 341 -34.31 -6.02 -21.19
CA LYS A 341 -33.58 -6.26 -19.92
C LYS A 341 -33.03 -7.69 -19.87
N LYS A 342 -33.87 -8.68 -20.20
CA LYS A 342 -33.45 -10.09 -20.21
C LYS A 342 -32.35 -10.35 -21.25
N ALA A 343 -32.46 -9.77 -22.44
CA ALA A 343 -31.46 -9.90 -23.49
C ALA A 343 -30.13 -9.23 -23.10
N ALA A 344 -30.18 -8.04 -22.49
CA ALA A 344 -29.02 -7.33 -21.96
C ALA A 344 -28.29 -8.14 -20.88
N ILE A 345 -29.03 -8.72 -19.92
CA ILE A 345 -28.47 -9.59 -18.88
C ILE A 345 -27.81 -10.84 -19.52
N ALA A 346 -28.43 -11.43 -20.54
CA ALA A 346 -27.86 -12.58 -21.23
C ALA A 346 -26.52 -12.25 -21.94
N GLU A 347 -26.38 -11.07 -22.56
CA GLU A 347 -25.10 -10.63 -23.14
C GLU A 347 -24.01 -10.46 -22.07
N VAL A 348 -24.37 -9.92 -20.90
CA VAL A 348 -23.45 -9.75 -19.78
C VAL A 348 -23.00 -11.10 -19.24
N LEU A 349 -23.93 -12.02 -18.96
CA LEU A 349 -23.62 -13.36 -18.46
C LEU A 349 -22.75 -14.15 -19.44
N ALA A 350 -23.00 -14.05 -20.75
CA ALA A 350 -22.20 -14.70 -21.78
C ALA A 350 -20.76 -14.16 -21.88
N ALA A 351 -20.54 -12.91 -21.48
CA ALA A 351 -19.22 -12.29 -21.50
C ALA A 351 -18.37 -12.64 -20.26
N GLU A 352 -18.99 -13.15 -19.19
CA GLU A 352 -18.34 -13.57 -17.94
C GLU A 352 -17.26 -12.58 -17.40
N PRO A 353 -17.52 -11.25 -17.30
CA PRO A 353 -16.53 -10.29 -16.81
C PRO A 353 -16.38 -10.36 -15.28
N THR A 354 -15.95 -11.51 -14.77
CA THR A 354 -15.83 -11.84 -13.34
C THR A 354 -14.70 -12.83 -13.13
N ALA A 355 -14.23 -12.93 -11.89
CA ALA A 355 -13.34 -14.00 -11.47
C ALA A 355 -13.56 -14.37 -10.01
N PHE A 356 -13.29 -15.63 -9.70
CA PHE A 356 -13.10 -16.15 -8.36
C PHE A 356 -11.70 -16.77 -8.31
N ARG A 357 -10.81 -16.20 -7.50
CA ARG A 357 -9.35 -16.39 -7.61
C ARG A 357 -8.81 -17.58 -6.82
N LEU A 358 -9.65 -18.36 -6.17
CA LEU A 358 -9.22 -19.61 -5.53
C LEU A 358 -9.65 -20.81 -6.35
N GLU A 359 -8.83 -21.83 -6.36
CA GLU A 359 -9.23 -23.17 -6.74
C GLU A 359 -10.44 -23.61 -5.91
N SER A 360 -11.47 -24.08 -6.61
CA SER A 360 -12.71 -24.61 -6.06
C SER A 360 -13.16 -25.84 -6.85
N ASP A 361 -13.64 -26.84 -6.12
CA ASP A 361 -14.30 -28.03 -6.63
C ASP A 361 -15.78 -27.77 -6.99
N MET A 362 -16.28 -26.55 -6.71
CA MET A 362 -17.65 -26.16 -6.97
C MET A 362 -17.91 -25.98 -8.47
N VAL A 363 -18.78 -26.84 -9.01
CA VAL A 363 -19.25 -26.78 -10.40
C VAL A 363 -20.77 -26.77 -10.43
N GLY A 364 -21.34 -25.81 -11.13
CA GLY A 364 -22.79 -25.67 -11.27
C GLY A 364 -23.40 -26.85 -12.01
N LYS A 365 -24.71 -27.07 -11.85
CA LYS A 365 -25.45 -28.09 -12.63
C LYS A 365 -25.40 -27.85 -14.14
N ASN A 366 -25.09 -26.62 -14.55
CA ASN A 366 -24.83 -26.22 -15.93
C ASN A 366 -23.40 -26.53 -16.42
N GLY A 367 -22.54 -27.10 -15.58
CA GLY A 367 -21.14 -27.39 -15.88
C GLY A 367 -20.20 -26.19 -15.75
N HIS A 368 -20.67 -25.03 -15.26
CA HIS A 368 -19.84 -23.84 -15.08
C HIS A 368 -19.05 -23.94 -13.76
N PRO A 369 -17.71 -23.90 -13.78
CA PRO A 369 -16.89 -23.95 -12.57
C PRO A 369 -16.80 -22.58 -11.89
N LEU A 370 -16.71 -22.57 -10.56
CA LEU A 370 -16.50 -21.33 -9.81
C LEU A 370 -15.12 -20.71 -10.10
N THR A 371 -14.08 -21.54 -10.13
CA THR A 371 -12.67 -21.14 -10.37
C THR A 371 -12.51 -20.35 -11.67
N ALA A 372 -11.80 -19.23 -11.60
CA ALA A 372 -11.48 -18.41 -12.78
C ALA A 372 -10.64 -19.17 -13.83
N LYS A 373 -10.87 -18.87 -15.12
CA LYS A 373 -10.21 -19.55 -16.25
C LYS A 373 -8.85 -18.93 -16.63
N ASP A 374 -8.62 -17.67 -16.26
CA ASP A 374 -7.46 -16.87 -16.64
C ASP A 374 -6.30 -17.01 -15.65
N HIS A 375 -6.57 -16.83 -14.35
CA HIS A 375 -5.60 -16.96 -13.26
C HIS A 375 -6.30 -17.21 -11.92
N PHE A 376 -5.78 -18.14 -11.14
CA PHE A 376 -6.23 -18.44 -9.77
C PHE A 376 -5.06 -18.97 -8.94
N TYR A 377 -5.19 -18.93 -7.62
CA TYR A 377 -4.29 -19.57 -6.67
C TYR A 377 -4.86 -20.93 -6.30
N THR A 378 -4.04 -21.97 -6.30
CA THR A 378 -4.43 -23.26 -5.73
C THR A 378 -4.73 -23.14 -4.24
N LYS A 379 -5.55 -24.05 -3.70
CA LYS A 379 -5.83 -24.13 -2.25
C LYS A 379 -4.53 -24.18 -1.44
N LYS A 380 -3.55 -24.95 -1.94
CA LYS A 380 -2.22 -25.07 -1.32
C LYS A 380 -1.43 -23.77 -1.36
N GLU A 381 -1.31 -23.13 -2.52
CA GLU A 381 -0.54 -21.88 -2.67
C GLU A 381 -1.05 -20.77 -1.76
N PHE A 382 -2.39 -20.61 -1.70
CA PHE A 382 -2.98 -19.56 -0.88
C PHE A 382 -2.86 -19.87 0.62
N GLY A 383 -3.07 -21.12 1.01
CA GLY A 383 -2.82 -21.55 2.39
C GLY A 383 -1.36 -21.35 2.82
N ASP A 384 -0.40 -21.77 1.98
CA ASP A 384 1.04 -21.58 2.25
C ASP A 384 1.40 -20.10 2.36
N PHE A 385 0.74 -19.23 1.57
CA PHE A 385 0.89 -17.79 1.66
C PHE A 385 0.38 -17.23 3.00
N ILE A 386 -0.77 -17.71 3.50
CA ILE A 386 -1.28 -17.35 4.83
C ILE A 386 -0.27 -17.75 5.92
N ASP A 387 0.29 -18.95 5.84
CA ASP A 387 1.28 -19.42 6.83
C ASP A 387 2.60 -18.64 6.77
N GLU A 388 3.07 -18.31 5.56
CA GLU A 388 4.22 -17.42 5.38
C GLU A 388 3.93 -16.05 6.01
N ALA A 389 2.75 -15.46 5.77
CA ALA A 389 2.38 -14.14 6.30
C ALA A 389 2.39 -14.11 7.85
N LYS A 390 1.95 -15.18 8.53
CA LYS A 390 2.04 -15.30 10.00
C LYS A 390 3.48 -15.17 10.52
N LEU A 391 4.44 -15.75 9.80
CA LEU A 391 5.87 -15.65 10.15
C LEU A 391 6.34 -14.20 10.12
N TYR A 392 5.85 -13.44 9.14
CA TYR A 392 6.09 -12.01 8.98
C TYR A 392 5.18 -11.12 9.84
N GLY A 393 4.37 -11.68 10.74
CA GLY A 393 3.50 -10.91 11.62
C GLY A 393 2.32 -10.23 10.91
N VAL A 394 1.93 -10.72 9.73
CA VAL A 394 0.81 -10.22 8.94
C VAL A 394 -0.32 -11.25 8.94
N THR A 395 -1.51 -10.81 9.34
CA THR A 395 -2.76 -11.56 9.19
C THR A 395 -3.30 -11.34 7.79
N VAL A 396 -3.39 -12.40 7.00
CA VAL A 396 -4.11 -12.35 5.71
C VAL A 396 -5.60 -12.54 5.97
N VAL A 397 -6.41 -11.61 5.50
CA VAL A 397 -7.88 -11.63 5.63
C VAL A 397 -8.48 -11.94 4.25
N PRO A 398 -8.76 -13.21 3.93
CA PRO A 398 -9.41 -13.56 2.69
C PRO A 398 -10.84 -13.03 2.69
N GLU A 399 -11.23 -12.44 1.56
CA GLU A 399 -12.58 -11.95 1.34
C GLU A 399 -13.25 -12.71 0.21
N LEU A 400 -14.43 -13.27 0.53
CA LEU A 400 -15.39 -13.75 -0.45
C LEU A 400 -16.62 -12.85 -0.39
N ASP A 401 -16.86 -12.07 -1.42
CA ASP A 401 -17.89 -11.03 -1.42
C ASP A 401 -19.23 -11.52 -1.98
N VAL A 402 -20.24 -11.44 -1.12
CA VAL A 402 -21.63 -11.86 -1.30
C VAL A 402 -22.55 -11.04 -0.39
N PRO A 403 -23.83 -10.81 -0.73
CA PRO A 403 -24.54 -11.31 -1.91
C PRO A 403 -24.50 -10.31 -3.09
N GLY A 404 -23.88 -9.14 -2.94
CA GLY A 404 -23.43 -8.29 -4.05
C GLY A 404 -22.13 -8.82 -4.65
N HIS A 405 -21.63 -8.20 -5.73
CA HIS A 405 -20.32 -8.55 -6.34
C HIS A 405 -20.12 -10.05 -6.64
N ALA A 406 -21.22 -10.78 -6.85
CA ALA A 406 -21.27 -12.23 -6.80
C ALA A 406 -21.51 -12.84 -8.19
N MET A 407 -21.08 -12.21 -9.29
CA MET A 407 -21.35 -12.72 -10.63
C MET A 407 -20.78 -14.12 -10.85
N SER A 408 -19.59 -14.42 -10.32
CA SER A 408 -18.99 -15.76 -10.36
C SER A 408 -19.91 -16.82 -9.72
N PHE A 409 -20.53 -16.49 -8.59
CA PHE A 409 -21.53 -17.34 -7.93
C PHE A 409 -22.82 -17.49 -8.76
N VAL A 410 -23.28 -16.41 -9.39
CA VAL A 410 -24.44 -16.42 -10.28
C VAL A 410 -24.19 -17.29 -11.52
N LEU A 411 -22.98 -17.33 -12.07
CA LEU A 411 -22.67 -18.21 -13.22
C LEU A 411 -22.76 -19.71 -12.84
N VAL A 412 -22.41 -20.05 -11.60
CA VAL A 412 -22.54 -21.42 -11.04
C VAL A 412 -23.99 -21.76 -10.72
N ARG A 413 -24.75 -20.81 -10.13
CA ARG A 413 -26.18 -20.93 -9.82
C ARG A 413 -27.01 -19.80 -10.45
N PRO A 414 -27.28 -19.83 -11.76
CA PRO A 414 -28.05 -18.77 -12.43
C PRO A 414 -29.49 -18.66 -11.91
N ASP A 415 -30.01 -19.75 -11.35
CA ASP A 415 -31.29 -19.81 -10.65
C ASP A 415 -31.28 -19.07 -9.31
N LEU A 416 -30.15 -18.59 -8.80
CA LEU A 416 -30.07 -17.73 -7.63
C LEU A 416 -29.81 -16.26 -7.97
N MET A 417 -29.88 -15.85 -9.23
CA MET A 417 -29.74 -14.43 -9.62
C MET A 417 -30.89 -13.57 -9.05
N TYR A 418 -30.58 -12.37 -8.55
CA TYR A 418 -31.56 -11.50 -7.89
C TYR A 418 -32.72 -11.03 -8.78
N ARG A 419 -33.96 -11.24 -8.32
CA ARG A 419 -35.20 -10.94 -9.07
C ARG A 419 -35.97 -9.71 -8.60
N GLY A 420 -35.70 -9.22 -7.39
CA GLY A 420 -36.48 -8.13 -6.77
C GLY A 420 -36.20 -6.75 -7.38
N LYS A 421 -36.63 -5.65 -6.78
CA LYS A 421 -36.38 -4.32 -7.36
C LYS A 421 -34.97 -3.81 -7.04
N LEU A 422 -34.27 -3.27 -8.04
CA LEU A 422 -32.98 -2.60 -7.84
C LEU A 422 -33.12 -1.12 -7.48
N THR A 423 -32.16 -0.65 -6.69
CA THR A 423 -31.95 0.79 -6.44
C THR A 423 -31.11 1.46 -7.54
N LYS A 424 -30.20 0.73 -8.20
CA LYS A 424 -29.44 1.19 -9.39
C LYS A 424 -30.34 1.37 -10.63
N PRO A 425 -29.88 2.15 -11.64
CA PRO A 425 -30.69 2.45 -12.82
C PRO A 425 -30.71 1.37 -13.91
N TYR A 426 -29.77 0.42 -13.90
CA TYR A 426 -29.60 -0.59 -14.95
C TYR A 426 -29.88 -2.00 -14.42
N ASP A 427 -30.72 -2.77 -15.11
CA ASP A 427 -31.10 -4.15 -14.72
C ASP A 427 -29.99 -5.17 -14.93
N ALA A 428 -28.98 -4.86 -15.76
CA ALA A 428 -27.79 -5.70 -15.94
C ALA A 428 -27.05 -6.00 -14.62
N GLU A 429 -27.16 -5.10 -13.63
CA GLU A 429 -26.53 -5.24 -12.31
C GLU A 429 -26.94 -6.53 -11.59
N ARG A 430 -28.13 -7.07 -11.88
CA ARG A 430 -28.62 -8.33 -11.28
C ARG A 430 -27.71 -9.51 -11.50
N ALA A 431 -26.96 -9.51 -12.61
CA ALA A 431 -26.01 -10.57 -12.92
C ALA A 431 -24.92 -10.71 -11.85
N ALA A 432 -24.69 -9.67 -11.04
CA ALA A 432 -23.73 -9.64 -9.95
C ALA A 432 -24.37 -9.75 -8.55
N MET A 433 -25.65 -10.14 -8.45
CA MET A 433 -26.34 -10.25 -7.16
C MET A 433 -27.05 -11.57 -6.98
N LEU A 434 -26.82 -12.20 -5.82
CA LEU A 434 -27.56 -13.37 -5.36
C LEU A 434 -28.91 -12.96 -4.75
N ASP A 435 -29.91 -13.82 -4.94
CA ASP A 435 -31.26 -13.63 -4.45
C ASP A 435 -31.36 -14.10 -3.00
N VAL A 436 -31.43 -13.13 -2.08
CA VAL A 436 -31.58 -13.38 -0.64
C VAL A 436 -33.00 -13.10 -0.15
N SER A 437 -33.98 -13.09 -1.05
CA SER A 437 -35.40 -12.85 -0.74
C SER A 437 -35.98 -13.92 0.16
N SER A 438 -36.77 -13.50 1.14
CA SER A 438 -37.42 -14.37 2.13
C SER A 438 -38.90 -14.64 1.85
N ASP A 439 -39.48 -13.94 0.87
CA ASP A 439 -40.90 -14.01 0.50
C ASP A 439 -41.14 -14.76 -0.82
N VAL A 440 -40.07 -15.17 -1.52
CA VAL A 440 -40.15 -15.94 -2.75
C VAL A 440 -39.58 -17.35 -2.53
N PHE A 441 -40.38 -18.36 -2.85
CA PHE A 441 -40.05 -19.77 -2.70
C PHE A 441 -39.66 -20.39 -4.05
N ASP A 442 -38.65 -21.27 -4.06
CA ASP A 442 -38.45 -22.19 -5.19
C ASP A 442 -39.47 -23.33 -5.07
N PRO A 443 -40.42 -23.45 -6.03
CA PRO A 443 -41.42 -24.52 -6.00
C PRO A 443 -40.82 -25.93 -6.12
N LYS A 444 -39.56 -26.07 -6.55
CA LYS A 444 -38.87 -27.36 -6.67
C LYS A 444 -38.29 -27.86 -5.35
N THR A 445 -37.84 -26.96 -4.49
CA THR A 445 -37.16 -27.32 -3.22
C THR A 445 -38.05 -27.06 -2.01
N GLY A 446 -39.06 -26.18 -2.14
CA GLY A 446 -39.88 -25.71 -1.03
C GLY A 446 -39.17 -24.72 -0.11
N LYS A 447 -37.93 -24.32 -0.44
CA LYS A 447 -37.14 -23.33 0.31
C LYS A 447 -37.36 -21.93 -0.25
N THR A 448 -37.16 -20.94 0.60
CA THR A 448 -37.00 -19.54 0.16
C THR A 448 -35.68 -19.38 -0.60
N PHE A 449 -35.60 -18.39 -1.49
CA PHE A 449 -34.34 -18.10 -2.18
C PHE A 449 -33.22 -17.71 -1.20
N ARG A 450 -33.54 -17.06 -0.08
CA ARG A 450 -32.57 -16.83 1.00
C ARG A 450 -31.96 -18.12 1.54
N GLU A 451 -32.78 -19.13 1.82
CA GLU A 451 -32.29 -20.42 2.34
C GLU A 451 -31.41 -21.13 1.30
N GLU A 452 -31.81 -21.14 0.03
CA GLU A 452 -30.98 -21.75 -1.01
C GLU A 452 -29.66 -21.01 -1.28
N THR A 453 -29.72 -19.68 -1.25
CA THR A 453 -28.53 -18.83 -1.38
C THR A 453 -27.61 -19.01 -0.20
N LEU A 454 -28.14 -19.08 1.02
CA LEU A 454 -27.34 -19.38 2.21
C LEU A 454 -26.72 -20.77 2.10
N ASP A 455 -27.46 -21.82 1.80
CA ASP A 455 -26.91 -23.19 1.63
C ASP A 455 -25.73 -23.21 0.64
N PHE A 456 -25.91 -22.56 -0.52
CA PHE A 456 -24.89 -22.50 -1.55
C PHE A 456 -23.66 -21.70 -1.10
N VAL A 457 -23.85 -20.46 -0.66
CA VAL A 457 -22.75 -19.59 -0.21
C VAL A 457 -21.99 -20.25 0.94
N GLN A 458 -22.71 -20.78 1.92
CA GLN A 458 -22.14 -21.48 3.07
C GLN A 458 -21.30 -22.68 2.62
N SER A 459 -21.77 -23.50 1.67
CA SER A 459 -20.95 -24.60 1.14
C SER A 459 -19.66 -24.13 0.49
N VAL A 460 -19.65 -22.96 -0.18
CA VAL A 460 -18.43 -22.39 -0.77
C VAL A 460 -17.50 -21.90 0.34
N PHE A 461 -18.02 -21.30 1.41
CA PHE A 461 -17.18 -20.92 2.57
C PHE A 461 -16.59 -22.15 3.28
N ASP A 462 -17.38 -23.20 3.53
CA ASP A 462 -16.91 -24.41 4.22
C ASP A 462 -15.78 -25.12 3.44
N GLU A 463 -15.74 -25.01 2.10
CA GLU A 463 -14.62 -25.50 1.28
C GLU A 463 -13.26 -24.90 1.69
N TYR A 464 -13.24 -23.71 2.29
CA TYR A 464 -12.02 -23.03 2.75
C TYR A 464 -11.88 -22.95 4.26
N LEU A 465 -13.01 -22.92 4.99
CA LEU A 465 -13.05 -22.79 6.45
C LEU A 465 -12.93 -24.13 7.19
N VAL A 466 -13.29 -25.22 6.53
CA VAL A 466 -13.28 -26.58 7.09
C VAL A 466 -12.30 -27.42 6.28
N GLY A 467 -11.40 -28.11 6.98
CA GLY A 467 -10.54 -29.08 6.32
C GLY A 467 -11.29 -30.38 6.01
N GLU A 468 -11.09 -30.93 4.82
CA GLU A 468 -11.69 -32.21 4.44
C GLU A 468 -10.91 -33.38 5.06
N ASN A 469 -11.60 -34.41 5.54
CA ASN A 469 -10.99 -35.68 5.98
C ASN A 469 -9.85 -35.56 7.03
N GLY A 470 -9.85 -34.50 7.84
CA GLY A 470 -8.82 -34.24 8.84
C GLY A 470 -7.59 -33.47 8.33
N GLU A 471 -7.64 -32.95 7.10
CA GLU A 471 -6.69 -31.94 6.61
C GLU A 471 -6.91 -30.60 7.31
N GLU A 472 -5.91 -29.72 7.24
CA GLU A 472 -6.05 -28.33 7.72
C GLU A 472 -6.93 -27.53 6.75
N PRO A 473 -7.76 -26.59 7.24
CA PRO A 473 -8.51 -25.69 6.35
C PRO A 473 -7.55 -24.87 5.47
N VAL A 474 -8.03 -24.41 4.32
CA VAL A 474 -7.24 -23.49 3.46
C VAL A 474 -7.00 -22.17 4.19
N PHE A 475 -8.06 -21.62 4.80
CA PHE A 475 -8.00 -20.37 5.55
C PHE A 475 -7.54 -20.60 6.99
N ARG A 476 -6.23 -20.70 7.18
CA ARG A 476 -5.62 -20.83 8.52
C ARG A 476 -5.39 -19.48 9.17
N THR A 477 -6.39 -18.61 9.21
CA THR A 477 -6.29 -17.22 9.68
C THR A 477 -7.40 -16.90 10.67
N PRO A 478 -7.23 -15.96 11.62
CA PRO A 478 -8.29 -15.69 12.60
C PRO A 478 -9.50 -14.91 12.06
N VAL A 479 -9.36 -14.20 10.92
CA VAL A 479 -10.39 -13.27 10.41
C VAL A 479 -10.75 -13.61 8.97
N ILE A 480 -12.04 -13.64 8.66
CA ILE A 480 -12.59 -13.91 7.33
C ILE A 480 -13.52 -12.78 6.94
N HIS A 481 -13.35 -12.19 5.76
CA HIS A 481 -14.22 -11.14 5.28
C HIS A 481 -15.36 -11.73 4.41
N ILE A 482 -16.60 -11.38 4.73
CA ILE A 482 -17.81 -11.91 4.05
C ILE A 482 -18.38 -10.95 2.99
N GLY A 483 -17.70 -9.82 2.75
CA GLY A 483 -18.06 -8.81 1.77
C GLY A 483 -19.24 -7.96 2.21
N THR A 484 -20.34 -8.05 1.46
CA THR A 484 -21.68 -7.49 1.74
C THR A 484 -21.87 -6.01 1.36
N ASP A 485 -20.90 -5.37 0.71
CA ASP A 485 -21.11 -4.03 0.18
C ASP A 485 -22.03 -4.05 -1.05
N GLU A 486 -22.54 -2.85 -1.35
CA GLU A 486 -23.20 -2.54 -2.62
C GLU A 486 -24.35 -3.47 -3.06
N TYR A 487 -24.90 -4.31 -2.17
CA TYR A 487 -26.08 -5.10 -2.50
C TYR A 487 -27.26 -4.16 -2.77
N TYR A 488 -27.78 -4.10 -3.99
CA TYR A 488 -28.77 -3.08 -4.38
C TYR A 488 -30.23 -3.48 -4.19
N GLY A 489 -30.48 -4.67 -3.65
CA GLY A 489 -31.81 -5.20 -3.33
C GLY A 489 -32.39 -4.73 -1.99
N ASN A 490 -33.35 -5.50 -1.48
CA ASN A 490 -34.14 -5.20 -0.27
C ASN A 490 -33.24 -5.11 0.99
N ALA A 491 -33.52 -4.14 1.86
CA ALA A 491 -32.72 -3.91 3.06
C ALA A 491 -32.93 -4.95 4.17
N GLU A 492 -34.15 -5.45 4.39
CA GLU A 492 -34.40 -6.46 5.43
C GLU A 492 -33.82 -7.83 5.05
N ASP A 493 -33.94 -8.21 3.78
CA ASP A 493 -33.33 -9.44 3.26
C ASP A 493 -31.80 -9.40 3.34
N TYR A 494 -31.20 -8.25 2.99
CA TYR A 494 -29.77 -8.00 3.20
C TYR A 494 -29.36 -8.19 4.66
N ARG A 495 -30.09 -7.54 5.59
CA ARG A 495 -29.77 -7.59 7.02
C ARG A 495 -29.84 -9.01 7.57
N ALA A 496 -30.87 -9.76 7.18
CA ALA A 496 -31.01 -11.16 7.56
C ALA A 496 -29.88 -12.04 7.00
N PHE A 497 -29.48 -11.82 5.75
CA PHE A 497 -28.36 -12.53 5.14
C PHE A 497 -27.03 -12.21 5.83
N ALA A 498 -26.73 -10.93 6.06
CA ALA A 498 -25.52 -10.50 6.73
C ALA A 498 -25.42 -11.09 8.14
N ASP A 499 -26.49 -11.00 8.94
CA ASP A 499 -26.53 -11.59 10.29
C ASP A 499 -26.36 -13.12 10.27
N ALA A 500 -26.95 -13.82 9.31
CA ALA A 500 -26.77 -15.26 9.13
C ALA A 500 -25.32 -15.63 8.80
N MET A 501 -24.66 -14.89 7.90
CA MET A 501 -23.25 -15.13 7.55
C MET A 501 -22.30 -14.79 8.71
N LEU A 502 -22.55 -13.72 9.47
CA LEU A 502 -21.79 -13.41 10.68
C LEU A 502 -21.85 -14.56 11.70
N LYS A 503 -23.04 -15.11 11.94
CA LYS A 503 -23.22 -16.27 12.84
C LYS A 503 -22.52 -17.50 12.31
N TYR A 504 -22.71 -17.78 11.02
CA TYR A 504 -22.14 -18.94 10.35
C TYR A 504 -20.61 -18.98 10.47
N VAL A 505 -19.91 -17.89 10.15
CA VAL A 505 -18.45 -17.80 10.26
C VAL A 505 -17.97 -17.92 11.73
N LYS A 506 -18.69 -17.31 12.67
CA LYS A 506 -18.40 -17.45 14.12
C LYS A 506 -18.53 -18.88 14.61
N GLU A 507 -19.52 -19.64 14.14
CA GLU A 507 -19.71 -21.04 14.49
C GLU A 507 -18.55 -21.94 14.03
N ARG A 508 -17.79 -21.53 12.99
CA ARG A 508 -16.55 -22.19 12.56
C ARG A 508 -15.30 -21.74 13.34
N GLY A 509 -15.44 -20.83 14.31
CA GLY A 509 -14.33 -20.36 15.15
C GLY A 509 -13.55 -19.17 14.59
N TYR A 510 -14.06 -18.51 13.55
CA TYR A 510 -13.43 -17.33 12.95
C TYR A 510 -14.11 -16.02 13.39
N THR A 511 -13.36 -14.92 13.32
CA THR A 511 -13.91 -13.56 13.46
C THR A 511 -14.37 -13.08 12.09
N PRO A 512 -15.68 -12.85 11.85
CA PRO A 512 -16.12 -12.30 10.58
C PRO A 512 -15.82 -10.79 10.49
N ARG A 513 -15.41 -10.34 9.31
CA ARG A 513 -15.36 -8.95 8.89
C ARG A 513 -16.35 -8.71 7.75
N LEU A 514 -16.96 -7.54 7.67
CA LEU A 514 -17.82 -7.16 6.55
C LEU A 514 -17.65 -5.68 6.20
N TRP A 515 -18.00 -5.32 4.97
CA TRP A 515 -18.18 -3.94 4.57
C TRP A 515 -19.43 -3.37 5.22
N GLY A 516 -19.28 -2.23 5.90
CA GLY A 516 -20.39 -1.59 6.56
C GLY A 516 -21.42 -1.05 5.57
N SER A 517 -22.67 -1.51 5.70
CA SER A 517 -23.78 -1.05 4.86
C SER A 517 -25.07 -0.74 5.64
N LEU A 518 -25.05 -0.81 6.98
CA LEU A 518 -26.27 -0.74 7.81
C LEU A 518 -26.98 0.62 7.76
N SER A 519 -26.27 1.70 7.41
CA SER A 519 -26.87 3.03 7.27
C SER A 519 -27.58 3.21 5.93
N ALA A 520 -27.07 2.60 4.86
CA ALA A 520 -27.79 2.52 3.58
C ALA A 520 -28.88 1.44 3.59
N LYS A 521 -28.69 0.38 4.39
CA LYS A 521 -29.62 -0.74 4.59
C LYS A 521 -30.33 -0.65 5.92
N LYS A 522 -31.05 0.46 6.11
CA LYS A 522 -31.89 0.69 7.29
C LYS A 522 -33.03 -0.32 7.31
N GLY A 523 -33.23 -0.95 8.46
CA GLY A 523 -34.27 -1.95 8.66
C GLY A 523 -34.41 -2.32 10.14
N LYS A 524 -35.41 -3.14 10.44
CA LYS A 524 -35.74 -3.63 11.79
C LYS A 524 -35.11 -4.97 12.09
N THR A 525 -34.74 -5.76 11.06
CA THR A 525 -34.08 -7.04 11.25
C THR A 525 -32.77 -6.82 12.02
N PRO A 526 -32.57 -7.46 13.18
CA PRO A 526 -31.34 -7.29 13.94
C PRO A 526 -30.12 -7.77 13.16
N VAL A 527 -29.00 -7.08 13.36
CA VAL A 527 -27.67 -7.54 12.93
C VAL A 527 -26.77 -7.42 14.15
N ASP A 528 -26.29 -8.54 14.67
CA ASP A 528 -25.44 -8.57 15.88
C ASP A 528 -23.96 -8.61 15.53
N GLY A 529 -23.29 -7.47 15.70
CA GLY A 529 -21.86 -7.31 15.48
C GLY A 529 -20.96 -7.81 16.61
N THR A 530 -21.51 -8.42 17.67
CA THR A 530 -20.71 -8.93 18.78
C THR A 530 -19.67 -9.95 18.29
N GLY A 531 -18.40 -9.65 18.54
CA GLY A 531 -17.27 -10.48 18.10
C GLY A 531 -17.00 -10.42 16.60
N SER A 532 -17.49 -9.38 15.92
CA SER A 532 -17.34 -9.16 14.48
C SER A 532 -16.68 -7.81 14.21
N GLN A 533 -15.96 -7.72 13.10
CA GLN A 533 -15.33 -6.49 12.63
C GLN A 533 -16.14 -5.87 11.50
N ILE A 534 -16.09 -4.55 11.33
CA ILE A 534 -16.77 -3.85 10.24
C ILE A 534 -15.89 -2.74 9.65
N ASP A 535 -15.77 -2.77 8.34
CA ASP A 535 -15.05 -1.75 7.58
C ASP A 535 -15.96 -0.56 7.31
N VAL A 536 -15.63 0.59 7.90
CA VAL A 536 -16.33 1.86 7.65
C VAL A 536 -15.73 2.49 6.40
N TRP A 537 -16.18 2.00 5.26
CA TRP A 537 -15.64 2.36 3.95
C TRP A 537 -16.30 3.58 3.31
N SER A 538 -17.59 3.81 3.58
CA SER A 538 -18.29 4.99 3.08
C SER A 538 -19.24 5.52 4.13
N LEU A 539 -19.16 6.81 4.44
CA LEU A 539 -20.04 7.43 5.44
C LEU A 539 -21.51 7.51 4.98
N GLY A 540 -21.78 7.31 3.68
CA GLY A 540 -23.13 7.15 3.15
C GLY A 540 -23.70 5.74 3.38
N TRP A 541 -22.84 4.72 3.44
CA TRP A 541 -23.22 3.32 3.63
C TRP A 541 -23.17 2.88 5.10
N GLN A 542 -22.20 3.39 5.85
CA GLN A 542 -22.03 3.10 7.27
C GLN A 542 -21.66 4.34 8.07
N ASN A 543 -22.54 4.70 9.00
CA ASN A 543 -22.20 5.58 10.10
C ASN A 543 -21.39 4.78 11.16
N PRO A 544 -20.20 5.23 11.58
CA PRO A 544 -19.39 4.51 12.56
C PRO A 544 -20.08 4.36 13.93
N HIS A 545 -20.89 5.33 14.35
CA HIS A 545 -21.63 5.24 15.62
C HIS A 545 -22.73 4.19 15.56
N LEU A 546 -23.41 4.06 14.42
CA LEU A 546 -24.39 2.98 14.22
C LEU A 546 -23.72 1.59 14.26
N ALA A 547 -22.51 1.47 13.71
CA ALA A 547 -21.73 0.23 13.81
C ALA A 547 -21.40 -0.12 15.28
N LEU A 548 -20.97 0.88 16.06
CA LEU A 548 -20.69 0.72 17.49
C LEU A 548 -21.94 0.37 18.29
N GLU A 549 -23.10 0.97 17.98
CA GLU A 549 -24.41 0.64 18.57
C GLU A 549 -24.81 -0.81 18.30
N HIS A 550 -24.44 -1.34 17.12
CA HIS A 550 -24.61 -2.74 16.75
C HIS A 550 -23.47 -3.66 17.26
N ASN A 551 -22.64 -3.15 18.18
CA ASN A 551 -21.58 -3.85 18.88
C ASN A 551 -20.37 -4.31 18.03
N PHE A 552 -20.21 -3.81 16.80
CA PHE A 552 -19.03 -4.10 15.98
C PHE A 552 -17.76 -3.43 16.50
N ASP A 553 -16.62 -4.06 16.20
CA ASP A 553 -15.32 -3.41 16.20
C ASP A 553 -15.07 -2.77 14.83
N ILE A 554 -14.75 -1.48 14.80
CA ILE A 554 -14.73 -0.67 13.58
C ILE A 554 -13.30 -0.44 13.08
N ILE A 555 -13.15 -0.42 11.74
CA ILE A 555 -11.92 -0.11 11.03
C ILE A 555 -12.18 1.09 10.13
N ASN A 556 -11.31 2.11 10.18
CA ASN A 556 -11.42 3.26 9.28
C ASN A 556 -10.78 2.94 7.93
N ILE A 557 -11.61 2.90 6.89
CA ILE A 557 -11.17 2.74 5.51
C ILE A 557 -11.97 3.68 4.58
N VAL A 558 -12.28 4.88 5.08
CA VAL A 558 -13.16 5.83 4.39
C VAL A 558 -12.63 6.16 2.99
N ASP A 559 -13.47 5.88 2.00
CA ASP A 559 -13.27 5.95 0.56
C ASP A 559 -12.53 7.21 0.10
N VAL A 560 -13.05 8.38 0.45
CA VAL A 560 -12.54 9.68 -0.02
C VAL A 560 -11.11 9.98 0.42
N THR A 561 -10.60 9.30 1.45
CA THR A 561 -9.23 9.48 1.94
C THR A 561 -8.32 8.29 1.67
N SER A 562 -8.87 7.08 1.58
CA SER A 562 -8.10 5.84 1.70
C SER A 562 -8.25 4.89 0.49
N TYR A 563 -8.97 5.27 -0.56
CA TYR A 563 -9.13 4.45 -1.77
C TYR A 563 -8.29 4.99 -2.94
N ILE A 564 -7.61 4.09 -3.62
CA ILE A 564 -7.08 4.32 -4.98
C ILE A 564 -7.79 3.43 -5.99
N VAL A 565 -7.98 3.97 -7.19
CA VAL A 565 -8.45 3.27 -8.38
C VAL A 565 -7.40 3.49 -9.47
N PRO A 566 -6.42 2.58 -9.62
CA PRO A 566 -5.31 2.75 -10.54
C PRO A 566 -5.79 2.97 -11.97
N SER A 567 -5.32 4.05 -12.58
CA SER A 567 -5.64 4.45 -13.96
C SER A 567 -4.40 4.81 -14.78
N GLY A 568 -3.24 4.93 -14.11
CA GLY A 568 -1.97 5.37 -14.69
C GLY A 568 -1.96 6.85 -15.05
N THR A 569 -2.94 7.64 -14.60
CA THR A 569 -3.02 9.07 -14.90
C THR A 569 -2.23 9.94 -13.93
N GLY A 570 -1.79 9.40 -12.79
CA GLY A 570 -1.19 10.17 -11.70
C GLY A 570 -2.18 11.05 -10.93
N SER A 571 -3.50 10.90 -11.15
CA SER A 571 -4.51 11.64 -10.39
C SER A 571 -4.40 11.34 -8.89
N VAL A 572 -4.55 12.37 -8.05
CA VAL A 572 -4.36 12.27 -6.60
C VAL A 572 -5.68 12.54 -5.87
N GLY A 573 -6.01 11.70 -4.89
CA GLY A 573 -7.18 11.86 -4.02
C GLY A 573 -8.03 10.58 -3.95
N GLY A 574 -9.19 10.66 -3.29
CA GLY A 574 -10.11 9.53 -3.22
C GLY A 574 -10.54 9.05 -4.61
N TYR A 575 -10.48 7.75 -4.83
CA TYR A 575 -10.67 7.10 -6.14
C TYR A 575 -9.71 7.58 -7.24
N GLY A 576 -8.63 8.27 -6.87
CA GLY A 576 -7.56 8.67 -7.78
C GLY A 576 -6.60 7.52 -8.08
N ASP A 577 -5.66 7.77 -8.99
CA ASP A 577 -4.56 6.85 -9.28
C ASP A 577 -3.60 6.68 -8.09
N LEU A 578 -3.50 7.70 -7.23
CA LEU A 578 -2.63 7.81 -6.06
C LEU A 578 -3.38 8.45 -4.87
N LEU A 579 -3.01 8.08 -3.64
CA LEU A 579 -3.53 8.74 -2.44
C LEU A 579 -2.93 10.14 -2.25
N ASN A 580 -3.66 11.00 -1.54
CA ASN A 580 -3.13 12.26 -1.04
C ASN A 580 -2.31 12.02 0.24
N LEU A 581 -1.12 11.44 0.09
CA LEU A 581 -0.22 11.10 1.18
C LEU A 581 0.18 12.29 2.08
N PRO A 582 0.45 13.51 1.56
CA PRO A 582 0.68 14.66 2.42
C PRO A 582 -0.49 14.98 3.37
N PHE A 583 -1.73 14.84 2.89
CA PHE A 583 -2.92 15.02 3.72
C PHE A 583 -3.04 13.92 4.77
N LEU A 584 -2.88 12.65 4.37
CA LEU A 584 -2.95 11.49 5.27
C LEU A 584 -1.86 11.53 6.36
N TYR A 585 -0.67 12.06 6.03
CA TYR A 585 0.42 12.21 6.99
C TYR A 585 0.15 13.35 8.01
N SER A 586 -0.62 14.36 7.62
CA SER A 586 -0.88 15.54 8.46
C SER A 586 -1.79 15.25 9.67
N GLU A 587 -1.91 16.21 10.57
CA GLU A 587 -2.85 16.15 11.71
C GLU A 587 -4.33 16.19 11.29
N ALA A 588 -4.63 16.63 10.06
CA ALA A 588 -5.99 16.69 9.54
C ALA A 588 -6.59 15.30 9.27
N TRP A 589 -5.76 14.26 9.29
CA TRP A 589 -6.19 12.87 9.19
C TRP A 589 -5.63 12.04 10.34
N GLN A 590 -6.51 11.28 10.96
CA GLN A 590 -6.24 10.31 12.02
C GLN A 590 -7.25 9.18 11.90
N PRO A 591 -6.92 7.94 12.33
CA PRO A 591 -7.86 6.82 12.25
C PRO A 591 -9.23 7.09 12.92
N HIS A 592 -9.28 7.90 13.98
CA HIS A 592 -10.53 8.23 14.68
C HIS A 592 -11.35 9.36 14.03
N LEU A 593 -10.78 10.13 13.09
CA LEU A 593 -11.45 11.25 12.42
C LEU A 593 -12.39 10.76 11.30
N MET A 594 -13.35 9.92 11.66
CA MET A 594 -14.44 9.46 10.79
C MET A 594 -15.81 9.70 11.42
N GLY A 595 -16.81 9.98 10.58
CA GLY A 595 -18.17 10.28 11.01
C GLY A 595 -18.36 11.70 11.58
N LYS A 596 -19.60 12.01 11.95
CA LYS A 596 -19.99 13.26 12.62
C LYS A 596 -20.95 12.93 13.77
N PRO A 597 -20.58 13.18 15.04
CA PRO A 597 -19.24 13.62 15.50
C PRO A 597 -18.14 12.58 15.17
N PRO A 598 -16.85 12.94 15.25
CA PRO A 598 -15.76 11.96 15.15
C PRO A 598 -15.85 10.86 16.21
N VAL A 599 -15.22 9.72 15.93
CA VAL A 599 -15.10 8.61 16.89
C VAL A 599 -14.12 8.99 18.01
N VAL A 600 -14.36 8.49 19.23
CA VAL A 600 -13.48 8.73 20.38
C VAL A 600 -12.06 8.21 20.07
N PRO A 601 -11.01 9.04 20.18
CA PRO A 601 -9.64 8.63 19.91
C PRO A 601 -9.19 7.52 20.87
N GLY A 602 -8.58 6.47 20.32
CA GLY A 602 -8.06 5.34 21.09
C GLY A 602 -9.14 4.57 21.87
N MET A 603 -10.40 4.59 21.42
CA MET A 603 -11.42 3.72 22.03
C MET A 603 -11.14 2.25 21.66
N PRO A 604 -11.43 1.27 22.56
CA PRO A 604 -11.06 -0.13 22.33
C PRO A 604 -11.61 -0.74 21.03
N LYS A 605 -12.80 -0.29 20.62
CA LYS A 605 -13.49 -0.80 19.42
C LYS A 605 -13.02 -0.16 18.12
N LEU A 606 -12.18 0.87 18.16
CA LEU A 606 -11.54 1.42 16.98
C LEU A 606 -10.22 0.68 16.76
N LEU A 607 -10.24 -0.35 15.92
CA LEU A 607 -9.08 -1.24 15.76
C LEU A 607 -7.92 -0.55 15.02
N GLY A 608 -8.22 0.43 14.17
CA GLY A 608 -7.21 1.20 13.44
C GLY A 608 -7.71 1.66 12.10
N ALA A 609 -6.83 1.61 11.10
CA ALA A 609 -7.12 2.09 9.75
C ALA A 609 -6.55 1.16 8.67
N GLN A 610 -7.20 1.21 7.51
CA GLN A 610 -6.84 0.49 6.31
C GLN A 610 -6.89 1.43 5.10
N TRP A 611 -6.20 1.08 4.03
CA TRP A 611 -6.38 1.66 2.68
C TRP A 611 -6.65 0.57 1.66
N ALA A 612 -7.27 0.92 0.54
CA ALA A 612 -7.65 -0.03 -0.50
C ALA A 612 -7.12 0.35 -1.88
N LEU A 613 -6.66 -0.66 -2.62
CA LEU A 613 -6.41 -0.60 -4.05
C LEU A 613 -7.51 -1.38 -4.76
N TRP A 614 -8.40 -0.67 -5.45
CA TRP A 614 -9.48 -1.25 -6.23
C TRP A 614 -9.18 -1.22 -7.72
N ASN A 615 -9.25 -2.37 -8.38
CA ASN A 615 -8.94 -2.53 -9.79
C ASN A 615 -10.19 -2.32 -10.67
N ASP A 616 -10.90 -1.21 -10.46
CA ASP A 616 -12.11 -0.88 -11.24
C ASP A 616 -11.79 -0.77 -12.73
N ASN A 617 -10.65 -0.16 -13.07
CA ASN A 617 -10.13 -0.08 -14.44
C ASN A 617 -9.55 -1.43 -14.88
N SER A 618 -10.44 -2.41 -15.03
CA SER A 618 -10.19 -3.79 -15.45
C SER A 618 -11.05 -4.11 -16.68
N PHE A 619 -10.90 -5.33 -17.23
CA PHE A 619 -11.66 -5.81 -18.38
C PHE A 619 -11.72 -4.79 -19.53
N ARG A 620 -12.92 -4.34 -19.92
CA ARG A 620 -13.12 -3.34 -20.99
C ARG A 620 -12.44 -2.00 -20.72
N ARG A 621 -12.17 -1.65 -19.46
CA ARG A 621 -11.50 -0.40 -19.07
C ARG A 621 -10.06 -0.60 -18.61
N ASP A 622 -9.51 -1.81 -18.75
CA ASP A 622 -8.11 -2.10 -18.39
C ASP A 622 -7.15 -1.23 -19.21
N THR A 623 -6.38 -0.40 -18.52
CA THR A 623 -5.43 0.56 -19.12
C THR A 623 -4.10 -0.09 -19.54
N GLY A 624 -3.82 -1.31 -19.10
CA GLY A 624 -2.58 -2.05 -19.36
C GLY A 624 -1.51 -1.90 -18.28
N LEU A 625 -1.88 -1.42 -17.08
CA LEU A 625 -1.03 -1.46 -15.90
C LEU A 625 -0.78 -2.92 -15.48
N THR A 626 0.44 -3.21 -15.04
CA THR A 626 0.91 -4.54 -14.61
C THR A 626 1.11 -4.59 -13.09
N ASP A 627 1.39 -5.78 -12.54
CA ASP A 627 1.82 -5.94 -11.14
C ASP A 627 2.97 -4.97 -10.77
N TYR A 628 3.93 -4.79 -11.68
CA TYR A 628 5.04 -3.83 -11.51
C TYR A 628 4.53 -2.40 -11.38
N ASP A 629 3.60 -1.98 -12.24
CA ASP A 629 3.04 -0.64 -12.18
C ASP A 629 2.21 -0.44 -10.91
N LEU A 630 1.41 -1.44 -10.52
CA LEU A 630 0.57 -1.39 -9.31
C LEU A 630 1.42 -1.31 -8.04
N PHE A 631 2.51 -2.06 -7.98
CA PHE A 631 3.38 -2.09 -6.81
C PHE A 631 4.00 -0.73 -6.48
N ALA A 632 4.24 0.12 -7.48
CA ALA A 632 4.69 1.49 -7.27
C ALA A 632 3.74 2.33 -6.38
N ARG A 633 2.49 1.89 -6.19
CA ARG A 633 1.48 2.52 -5.32
C ARG A 633 1.46 1.96 -3.90
N ILE A 634 2.17 0.85 -3.63
CA ILE A 634 2.06 0.12 -2.35
C ILE A 634 3.02 0.67 -1.30
N ARG A 635 4.33 0.77 -1.61
CA ARG A 635 5.38 1.09 -0.62
C ARG A 635 5.07 2.37 0.17
N ASP A 636 4.78 3.44 -0.55
CA ASP A 636 4.64 4.77 0.05
C ASP A 636 3.34 4.88 0.87
N ASN A 637 2.25 4.25 0.39
CA ASN A 637 1.01 4.13 1.15
C ASN A 637 1.22 3.33 2.43
N CYS A 638 1.89 2.18 2.36
CA CYS A 638 2.20 1.36 3.53
C CYS A 638 3.03 2.12 4.57
N ALA A 639 4.05 2.87 4.13
CA ALA A 639 4.87 3.67 5.05
C ALA A 639 4.04 4.74 5.78
N VAL A 640 3.22 5.50 5.06
CA VAL A 640 2.39 6.56 5.68
C VAL A 640 1.36 5.97 6.63
N PHE A 641 0.63 4.92 6.23
CA PHE A 641 -0.33 4.26 7.13
C PHE A 641 0.35 3.63 8.35
N ALA A 642 1.52 3.02 8.17
CA ALA A 642 2.32 2.52 9.29
C ALA A 642 2.68 3.64 10.28
N GLU A 643 3.21 4.77 9.82
CA GLU A 643 3.58 5.89 10.70
C GLU A 643 2.37 6.42 11.48
N LYS A 644 1.22 6.54 10.81
CA LYS A 644 -0.01 7.11 11.39
C LYS A 644 -0.82 6.16 12.26
N THR A 645 -0.52 4.87 12.21
CA THR A 645 -1.17 3.86 13.06
C THR A 645 -0.23 3.27 14.12
N TRP A 646 1.07 3.45 13.96
CA TRP A 646 2.08 3.01 14.93
C TRP A 646 2.51 4.14 15.87
N ASN A 647 3.02 5.26 15.34
CA ASN A 647 3.46 6.42 16.10
C ASN A 647 2.39 7.51 16.03
N ASN A 648 2.61 8.60 15.31
CA ASN A 648 1.60 9.57 14.87
C ASN A 648 2.22 10.68 13.98
N ALA A 649 3.30 10.41 13.26
CA ALA A 649 4.00 11.41 12.43
C ALA A 649 4.54 12.65 13.18
N GLU A 650 4.91 12.51 14.46
CA GLU A 650 5.44 13.60 15.29
C GLU A 650 6.93 13.87 15.08
N ASP A 651 7.67 12.88 14.56
CA ASP A 651 9.14 12.89 14.50
C ASP A 651 9.71 13.74 13.36
N ARG A 652 9.01 13.80 12.23
CA ARG A 652 9.50 14.35 10.96
C ARG A 652 8.36 15.00 10.20
N ASN A 653 8.68 15.98 9.38
CA ASN A 653 7.70 16.42 8.39
C ASN A 653 7.58 15.38 7.25
N TYR A 654 6.50 15.46 6.47
CA TYR A 654 6.22 14.51 5.39
C TYR A 654 7.38 14.32 4.39
N ARG A 655 8.11 15.39 4.03
CA ARG A 655 9.21 15.29 3.05
C ARG A 655 10.41 14.54 3.62
N GLU A 656 10.79 14.86 4.86
CA GLU A 656 11.85 14.14 5.57
C GLU A 656 11.48 12.66 5.76
N PHE A 657 10.20 12.40 6.05
CA PHE A 657 9.68 11.03 6.17
C PHE A 657 9.78 10.26 4.86
N MET A 658 9.30 10.80 3.73
CA MET A 658 9.39 10.11 2.45
C MET A 658 10.83 9.93 1.95
N SER A 659 11.74 10.86 2.29
CA SER A 659 13.18 10.70 2.04
C SER A 659 13.76 9.53 2.84
N LEU A 660 13.33 9.37 4.10
CA LEU A 660 13.68 8.21 4.91
C LEU A 660 13.12 6.91 4.33
N VAL A 661 11.86 6.89 3.88
CA VAL A 661 11.23 5.72 3.21
C VAL A 661 12.07 5.23 2.03
N LYS A 662 12.55 6.14 1.18
CA LYS A 662 13.46 5.80 0.06
C LYS A 662 14.82 5.28 0.54
N THR A 663 15.31 5.75 1.69
CA THR A 663 16.61 5.38 2.24
C THR A 663 16.60 4.02 2.94
N VAL A 664 15.52 3.68 3.66
CA VAL A 664 15.35 2.36 4.28
C VAL A 664 15.08 1.25 3.27
N ASP A 665 14.62 1.65 2.07
CA ASP A 665 14.42 0.82 0.88
C ASP A 665 13.45 -0.36 1.14
N TYR A 666 13.44 -1.36 0.27
CA TYR A 666 12.63 -2.58 0.40
C TYR A 666 13.14 -3.53 1.48
N PRO A 667 12.30 -4.44 2.02
CA PRO A 667 12.78 -5.51 2.89
C PRO A 667 13.78 -6.44 2.16
N PRO A 668 14.70 -7.08 2.89
CA PRO A 668 15.53 -8.16 2.31
C PRO A 668 14.67 -9.24 1.62
N PHE A 669 15.23 -9.90 0.61
CA PHE A 669 14.61 -10.89 -0.27
C PHE A 669 13.37 -10.39 -1.04
N THR A 670 13.28 -9.08 -1.26
CA THR A 670 12.28 -8.50 -2.16
C THR A 670 12.96 -7.62 -3.20
N ASN A 671 12.46 -7.69 -4.43
CA ASN A 671 12.88 -6.84 -5.54
C ASN A 671 11.66 -6.58 -6.45
N PRO A 672 10.65 -5.87 -5.93
CA PRO A 672 9.39 -5.66 -6.65
C PRO A 672 9.56 -4.70 -7.85
N GLU A 673 10.59 -3.85 -7.82
CA GLU A 673 10.95 -2.97 -8.93
C GLU A 673 11.89 -3.64 -9.95
N TYR A 674 12.23 -4.93 -9.80
CA TYR A 674 13.12 -5.68 -10.71
C TYR A 674 14.42 -4.93 -11.05
N VAL A 675 15.00 -4.28 -10.04
CA VAL A 675 16.28 -3.57 -10.16
C VAL A 675 17.39 -4.60 -10.32
N VAL A 676 18.16 -4.47 -11.40
CA VAL A 676 19.38 -5.25 -11.64
C VAL A 676 20.58 -4.31 -11.57
N LYS A 677 21.57 -4.65 -10.72
CA LYS A 677 22.82 -3.90 -10.58
C LYS A 677 23.92 -4.60 -11.37
N ALA A 678 24.58 -3.88 -12.28
CA ALA A 678 25.77 -4.39 -12.96
C ALA A 678 26.93 -4.52 -11.94
N PRO A 679 27.62 -5.68 -11.86
CA PRO A 679 28.70 -5.89 -10.88
C PRO A 679 29.87 -4.92 -11.00
N ASP A 680 30.13 -4.41 -12.20
CA ASP A 680 31.21 -3.47 -12.53
C ASP A 680 30.74 -2.01 -12.60
N GLY A 681 29.46 -1.74 -12.31
CA GLY A 681 28.85 -0.43 -12.45
C GLY A 681 28.65 0.02 -13.91
N SER A 682 28.77 -0.88 -14.88
CA SER A 682 28.47 -0.60 -16.29
C SER A 682 26.96 -0.51 -16.54
N ASP A 683 26.61 -0.07 -17.76
CA ASP A 683 25.21 -0.02 -18.19
C ASP A 683 24.71 -1.37 -18.74
N VAL A 684 25.54 -2.42 -18.77
CA VAL A 684 25.14 -3.76 -19.22
C VAL A 684 24.47 -4.50 -18.07
N LEU A 685 23.14 -4.62 -18.13
CA LEU A 685 22.34 -5.27 -17.11
C LEU A 685 22.31 -6.79 -17.27
N PHE A 686 22.33 -7.28 -18.51
CA PHE A 686 22.40 -8.70 -18.82
C PHE A 686 23.04 -8.94 -20.19
N GLU A 687 23.80 -10.02 -20.33
CA GLU A 687 24.35 -10.44 -21.62
C GLU A 687 24.40 -11.97 -21.71
N LEU A 688 23.73 -12.51 -22.72
CA LEU A 688 23.69 -13.93 -23.01
C LEU A 688 25.07 -14.42 -23.47
N LYS A 689 25.64 -15.38 -22.74
CA LYS A 689 26.99 -15.91 -23.01
C LYS A 689 27.03 -16.98 -24.10
N LYS A 690 25.93 -17.70 -24.31
CA LYS A 690 25.80 -18.75 -25.34
C LYS A 690 24.40 -18.70 -25.93
N ALA A 691 24.27 -18.94 -27.23
CA ALA A 691 22.97 -19.05 -27.89
C ALA A 691 22.10 -20.11 -27.21
N VAL A 692 20.79 -19.89 -27.19
CA VAL A 692 19.78 -20.84 -26.71
C VAL A 692 19.10 -21.46 -27.94
N PRO A 693 19.41 -22.74 -28.28
CA PRO A 693 18.81 -23.40 -29.43
C PRO A 693 17.31 -23.65 -29.24
N ALA A 694 16.60 -23.79 -30.35
CA ALA A 694 15.23 -24.27 -30.37
C ALA A 694 15.05 -25.56 -29.55
N GLY A 695 13.92 -25.68 -28.84
CA GLY A 695 13.58 -26.82 -28.00
C GLY A 695 14.36 -26.90 -26.67
N THR A 696 15.08 -25.86 -26.29
CA THR A 696 15.86 -25.81 -25.03
C THR A 696 15.40 -24.68 -24.11
N THR A 697 15.73 -24.83 -22.83
CA THR A 697 15.47 -23.83 -21.78
C THR A 697 16.74 -23.61 -20.97
N VAL A 698 17.05 -22.35 -20.69
CA VAL A 698 18.18 -21.93 -19.85
C VAL A 698 17.66 -21.05 -18.72
N GLU A 699 17.98 -21.41 -17.47
CA GLU A 699 17.72 -20.58 -16.30
C GLU A 699 18.83 -19.53 -16.13
N THR A 700 18.46 -18.29 -15.80
CA THR A 700 19.44 -17.20 -15.63
C THR A 700 19.71 -16.82 -14.18
N GLY A 701 18.80 -17.17 -13.25
CA GLY A 701 18.82 -16.70 -11.86
C GLY A 701 18.37 -15.25 -11.66
N ILE A 702 17.84 -14.60 -12.71
CA ILE A 702 17.33 -13.22 -12.66
C ILE A 702 15.86 -13.25 -13.09
N ALA A 703 14.95 -12.76 -12.27
CA ALA A 703 13.52 -12.80 -12.59
C ALA A 703 13.16 -11.93 -13.82
N GLY A 704 13.72 -10.72 -13.88
CA GLY A 704 13.51 -9.79 -14.98
C GLY A 704 14.26 -8.48 -14.81
N VAL A 705 14.17 -7.61 -15.82
CA VAL A 705 14.74 -6.26 -15.82
C VAL A 705 13.61 -5.26 -16.05
N ALA A 706 13.35 -4.39 -15.08
CA ALA A 706 12.38 -3.33 -15.24
C ALA A 706 12.87 -2.22 -16.19
N PRO A 707 11.94 -1.50 -16.85
CA PRO A 707 12.26 -0.25 -17.54
C PRO A 707 12.94 0.76 -16.60
N ASP A 708 13.84 1.62 -17.08
CA ASP A 708 14.10 1.89 -18.51
C ASP A 708 15.32 1.13 -19.05
N TYR A 709 15.13 0.36 -20.14
CA TYR A 709 16.18 -0.46 -20.75
C TYR A 709 16.11 -0.51 -22.29
N VAL A 710 17.22 -0.93 -22.89
CA VAL A 710 17.31 -1.36 -24.29
C VAL A 710 17.73 -2.83 -24.32
N ALA A 711 16.91 -3.69 -24.92
CA ALA A 711 17.23 -5.09 -25.14
C ALA A 711 17.46 -5.34 -26.63
N GLU A 712 18.70 -5.65 -27.01
CA GLU A 712 19.10 -5.99 -28.37
C GLU A 712 19.34 -7.49 -28.46
N PHE A 713 18.72 -8.16 -29.44
CA PHE A 713 18.78 -9.61 -29.56
C PHE A 713 18.67 -10.08 -31.01
N ARG A 714 19.18 -11.28 -31.27
CA ARG A 714 19.07 -11.93 -32.58
C ARG A 714 18.30 -13.23 -32.44
N VAL A 715 17.34 -13.44 -33.32
CA VAL A 715 16.43 -14.58 -33.29
C VAL A 715 16.32 -15.19 -34.67
N LYS A 716 16.21 -16.52 -34.71
CA LYS A 716 15.90 -17.28 -35.94
C LYS A 716 14.73 -18.22 -35.66
N LEU A 717 13.63 -18.06 -36.37
CA LEU A 717 12.44 -18.90 -36.23
C LEU A 717 12.45 -20.01 -37.29
N ALA A 718 12.35 -21.28 -36.89
CA ALA A 718 12.19 -22.40 -37.83
C ALA A 718 10.71 -22.61 -38.24
N ALA A 719 10.50 -23.37 -39.32
CA ALA A 719 9.16 -23.75 -39.77
C ALA A 719 8.52 -24.75 -38.78
N GLY A 720 7.21 -24.63 -38.52
CA GLY A 720 6.44 -25.69 -37.84
C GLY A 720 5.86 -25.38 -36.45
N GLY A 721 5.70 -24.12 -36.03
CA GLY A 721 5.09 -23.79 -34.73
C GLY A 721 3.60 -23.42 -34.83
N ALA A 722 2.70 -24.28 -34.35
CA ALA A 722 1.27 -23.95 -34.18
C ALA A 722 0.97 -23.28 -32.81
N GLN A 723 1.89 -23.41 -31.86
CA GLN A 723 1.80 -22.87 -30.49
C GLN A 723 2.63 -21.58 -30.35
N PRO A 724 2.40 -20.75 -29.30
CA PRO A 724 3.29 -19.63 -28.98
C PRO A 724 4.77 -20.04 -28.95
N GLN A 725 5.62 -19.29 -29.65
CA GLN A 725 7.05 -19.58 -29.76
C GLN A 725 7.83 -18.75 -28.73
N VAL A 726 7.91 -19.23 -27.49
CA VAL A 726 8.48 -18.47 -26.36
C VAL A 726 10.00 -18.30 -26.51
N LEU A 727 10.48 -17.07 -26.27
CA LEU A 727 11.90 -16.69 -26.28
C LEU A 727 12.43 -16.43 -24.87
N ALA A 728 11.61 -15.86 -24.00
CA ALA A 728 11.95 -15.59 -22.61
C ALA A 728 10.68 -15.59 -21.76
N SER A 729 10.79 -16.09 -20.52
CA SER A 729 9.69 -16.14 -19.54
C SER A 729 10.17 -15.75 -18.15
N GLY A 730 9.26 -15.21 -17.37
CA GLY A 730 9.45 -14.86 -15.97
C GLY A 730 8.12 -14.47 -15.31
N PRO A 731 8.15 -14.05 -14.04
CA PRO A 731 6.93 -13.82 -13.26
C PRO A 731 6.05 -12.69 -13.79
N THR A 732 6.61 -11.77 -14.59
CA THR A 732 5.90 -10.61 -15.15
C THR A 732 5.37 -10.84 -16.55
N GLY A 733 5.66 -11.99 -17.18
CA GLY A 733 5.21 -12.31 -18.52
C GLY A 733 6.23 -13.01 -19.41
N GLN A 734 6.00 -12.92 -20.72
CA GLN A 734 6.78 -13.62 -21.74
C GLN A 734 7.11 -12.72 -22.93
N LEU A 735 8.26 -12.96 -23.56
CA LEU A 735 8.57 -12.51 -24.91
C LEU A 735 8.39 -13.70 -25.88
N VAL A 736 7.61 -13.50 -26.94
CA VAL A 736 7.18 -14.60 -27.83
C VAL A 736 7.54 -14.25 -29.28
N ALA A 737 8.33 -15.10 -29.93
CA ALA A 737 8.72 -15.01 -31.35
C ALA A 737 7.52 -15.00 -32.30
N ALA A 738 6.49 -15.78 -31.97
CA ALA A 738 5.23 -15.85 -32.70
C ALA A 738 4.07 -16.11 -31.74
N GLN A 739 3.20 -15.11 -31.56
CA GLN A 739 2.04 -15.15 -30.67
C GLN A 739 0.92 -16.02 -31.26
N LYS A 740 0.19 -16.73 -30.39
CA LYS A 740 -1.00 -17.50 -30.80
C LYS A 740 -2.00 -16.63 -31.55
N GLY A 741 -2.63 -17.19 -32.58
CA GLY A 741 -3.65 -16.53 -33.40
C GLY A 741 -3.13 -15.48 -34.40
N THR A 742 -2.01 -14.82 -34.11
CA THR A 742 -1.46 -13.77 -35.02
C THR A 742 -0.22 -14.19 -35.78
N GLY A 743 0.59 -15.12 -35.23
CA GLY A 743 1.89 -15.50 -35.79
C GLY A 743 2.95 -14.37 -35.78
N LYS A 744 2.64 -13.24 -35.14
CA LYS A 744 3.52 -12.07 -35.05
C LYS A 744 4.35 -12.10 -33.77
N LEU A 745 5.49 -11.41 -33.75
CA LEU A 745 6.26 -11.17 -32.53
C LEU A 745 5.36 -10.49 -31.50
N GLY A 746 5.39 -10.97 -30.26
CA GLY A 746 4.49 -10.52 -29.22
C GLY A 746 5.09 -10.58 -27.83
N ILE A 747 4.32 -10.05 -26.88
CA ILE A 747 4.56 -10.17 -25.45
C ILE A 747 3.28 -10.67 -24.77
N VAL A 748 3.45 -11.37 -23.67
CA VAL A 748 2.38 -11.70 -22.72
C VAL A 748 2.67 -10.94 -21.43
N ARG A 749 1.67 -10.26 -20.86
CA ARG A 749 1.77 -9.58 -19.55
C ARG A 749 0.49 -9.83 -18.77
N ASP A 750 0.62 -10.14 -17.49
CA ASP A 750 -0.48 -10.57 -16.62
C ASP A 750 -1.31 -11.68 -17.30
N THR A 751 -2.50 -11.36 -17.82
CA THR A 751 -3.40 -12.26 -18.56
C THR A 751 -3.65 -11.85 -20.02
N TRP A 752 -2.95 -10.84 -20.52
CA TRP A 752 -3.20 -10.30 -21.86
C TRP A 752 -2.07 -10.60 -22.86
N ASP A 753 -2.49 -11.01 -24.04
CA ASP A 753 -1.63 -11.16 -25.21
C ASP A 753 -1.52 -9.84 -25.99
N TYR A 754 -0.30 -9.54 -26.44
CA TYR A 754 0.01 -8.38 -27.28
C TYR A 754 0.86 -8.80 -28.48
N SER A 755 0.63 -8.18 -29.64
CA SER A 755 1.48 -8.37 -30.82
C SER A 755 1.98 -7.06 -31.38
N PHE A 756 3.24 -7.04 -31.80
CA PHE A 756 3.76 -6.02 -32.69
C PHE A 756 3.24 -6.26 -34.11
N ASP A 757 3.22 -5.22 -34.95
CA ASP A 757 2.88 -5.38 -36.37
C ASP A 757 4.06 -5.94 -37.19
N TYR A 758 4.60 -7.08 -36.74
CA TYR A 758 5.79 -7.69 -37.31
C TYR A 758 5.79 -9.21 -37.13
N ALA A 759 5.90 -9.95 -38.23
CA ALA A 759 6.10 -11.40 -38.22
C ALA A 759 7.55 -11.73 -38.56
N LEU A 760 8.15 -12.64 -37.80
CA LEU A 760 9.52 -13.08 -38.07
C LEU A 760 9.59 -13.90 -39.37
N PRO A 761 10.55 -13.62 -40.27
CA PRO A 761 10.77 -14.42 -41.45
C PRO A 761 11.32 -15.80 -41.06
N VAL A 762 10.62 -16.85 -41.49
CA VAL A 762 11.03 -18.24 -41.22
C VAL A 762 12.38 -18.55 -41.87
N GLY A 763 13.27 -19.20 -41.11
CA GLY A 763 14.58 -19.64 -41.57
C GLY A 763 15.64 -18.53 -41.66
N ARG A 764 15.27 -17.27 -41.39
CA ARG A 764 16.19 -16.11 -41.42
C ARG A 764 16.47 -15.61 -40.01
N GLU A 765 17.73 -15.35 -39.72
CA GLU A 765 18.14 -14.60 -38.51
C GLU A 765 17.78 -13.11 -38.69
N VAL A 766 17.18 -12.52 -37.65
CA VAL A 766 16.78 -11.11 -37.59
C VAL A 766 17.40 -10.46 -36.38
N THR A 767 17.84 -9.21 -36.51
CA THR A 767 18.26 -8.38 -35.39
C THR A 767 17.07 -7.57 -34.89
N LEU A 768 16.73 -7.73 -33.62
CA LEU A 768 15.64 -7.05 -32.95
C LEU A 768 16.17 -6.16 -31.81
N LYS A 769 15.49 -5.06 -31.58
CA LYS A 769 15.76 -4.16 -30.46
C LYS A 769 14.43 -3.73 -29.84
N LEU A 770 14.31 -3.92 -28.53
CA LEU A 770 13.23 -3.37 -27.72
C LEU A 770 13.77 -2.18 -26.94
N VAL A 771 13.09 -1.04 -27.03
CA VAL A 771 13.29 0.11 -26.16
C VAL A 771 12.10 0.16 -25.22
N ALA A 772 12.35 -0.11 -23.93
CA ALA A 772 11.33 -0.11 -22.90
C ALA A 772 11.51 1.11 -22.00
N LYS A 773 10.45 1.88 -21.83
CA LYS A 773 10.32 2.89 -20.80
C LYS A 773 9.16 2.53 -19.88
N LYS A 774 9.00 3.21 -18.74
CA LYS A 774 7.73 3.14 -18.00
C LYS A 774 6.56 3.38 -18.96
N ARG A 775 5.55 2.51 -18.91
CA ARG A 775 4.32 2.57 -19.72
C ARG A 775 4.45 2.44 -21.23
N THR A 776 5.66 2.36 -21.80
CA THR A 776 5.84 2.27 -23.26
C THR A 776 6.88 1.24 -23.67
N LEU A 777 6.61 0.54 -24.77
CA LEU A 777 7.53 -0.40 -25.39
C LEU A 777 7.54 -0.18 -26.90
N THR A 778 8.73 -0.09 -27.49
CA THR A 778 8.90 0.09 -28.94
C THR A 778 9.83 -0.98 -29.50
N LEU A 779 9.39 -1.63 -30.58
CA LEU A 779 10.19 -2.60 -31.33
C LEU A 779 10.87 -1.94 -32.54
N PHE A 780 12.12 -2.35 -32.77
CA PHE A 780 12.87 -2.15 -33.99
C PHE A 780 13.29 -3.51 -34.55
N ALA A 781 13.19 -3.69 -35.87
CA ALA A 781 13.64 -4.87 -36.57
C ALA A 781 14.58 -4.48 -37.72
N ASP A 782 15.77 -5.07 -37.74
CA ASP A 782 16.88 -4.76 -38.67
C ASP A 782 17.13 -3.23 -38.79
N GLY A 783 17.09 -2.54 -37.65
CA GLY A 783 17.30 -1.09 -37.53
C GLY A 783 16.10 -0.20 -37.89
N LYS A 784 14.99 -0.78 -38.38
CA LYS A 784 13.76 -0.04 -38.71
C LYS A 784 12.77 -0.10 -37.54
N GLU A 785 12.21 1.05 -37.17
CA GLU A 785 11.13 1.10 -36.19
C GLU A 785 9.86 0.39 -36.70
N ILE A 786 9.32 -0.49 -35.86
CA ILE A 786 8.02 -1.15 -36.06
C ILE A 786 6.93 -0.45 -35.24
N GLY A 787 7.26 -0.01 -34.03
CA GLY A 787 6.34 0.68 -33.12
C GLY A 787 5.97 -0.17 -31.89
N ALA A 788 4.89 0.23 -31.22
CA ALA A 788 4.41 -0.40 -29.99
C ALA A 788 3.54 -1.64 -30.25
N PRO A 789 3.48 -2.60 -29.31
CA PRO A 789 2.61 -3.76 -29.46
C PRO A 789 1.15 -3.37 -29.19
N LYS A 790 0.19 -4.09 -29.77
CA LYS A 790 -1.24 -3.90 -29.53
C LYS A 790 -1.81 -5.08 -28.75
N ARG A 791 -2.60 -4.79 -27.71
CA ARG A 791 -3.35 -5.80 -26.96
C ARG A 791 -4.39 -6.46 -27.87
N HIS A 792 -4.58 -7.77 -27.74
CA HIS A 792 -5.56 -8.51 -28.53
C HIS A 792 -6.99 -8.30 -28.01
N ALA A 793 -7.18 -8.37 -26.70
CA ALA A 793 -8.45 -8.11 -26.04
C ALA A 793 -8.63 -6.60 -25.77
N PHE A 794 -9.85 -6.08 -25.98
CA PHE A 794 -10.22 -4.68 -25.74
C PHE A 794 -9.15 -3.67 -26.22
N PRO A 795 -8.72 -3.72 -27.50
CA PRO A 795 -7.65 -2.87 -28.02
C PRO A 795 -7.98 -1.37 -27.93
N GLU A 796 -9.26 -1.01 -27.88
CA GLU A 796 -9.77 0.36 -27.82
C GLU A 796 -9.42 1.09 -26.51
N THR A 797 -9.14 0.37 -25.43
CA THR A 797 -8.78 0.94 -24.12
C THR A 797 -7.32 0.72 -23.73
N HIS A 798 -6.53 0.08 -24.59
CA HIS A 798 -5.11 -0.11 -24.37
C HIS A 798 -4.37 1.23 -24.36
N LYS A 799 -3.74 1.57 -23.22
CA LYS A 799 -2.95 2.80 -23.05
C LYS A 799 -1.48 2.52 -22.80
N PHE A 800 -1.15 1.50 -22.01
CA PHE A 800 0.20 1.27 -21.51
C PHE A 800 0.74 -0.10 -21.88
N SER A 801 2.04 -0.11 -22.21
CA SER A 801 2.81 -1.28 -22.64
C SER A 801 4.08 -1.50 -21.79
N THR A 802 4.07 -1.10 -20.50
CA THR A 802 5.15 -1.39 -19.54
C THR A 802 5.58 -2.85 -19.63
N PHE A 803 6.84 -3.11 -19.95
CA PHE A 803 7.32 -4.48 -20.07
C PHE A 803 8.57 -4.64 -19.22
N VAL A 804 8.46 -5.38 -18.12
CA VAL A 804 9.61 -5.91 -17.40
C VAL A 804 10.14 -7.05 -18.24
N PHE A 805 11.36 -6.94 -18.76
CA PHE A 805 11.94 -7.97 -19.61
C PHE A 805 12.04 -9.27 -18.81
N PRO A 806 11.33 -10.34 -19.20
CA PRO A 806 11.38 -11.59 -18.46
C PRO A 806 12.75 -12.26 -18.67
N LEU A 807 13.41 -12.66 -17.58
CA LEU A 807 14.73 -13.29 -17.66
C LEU A 807 14.83 -14.62 -16.92
N GLU A 808 13.82 -15.03 -16.14
CA GLU A 808 13.93 -16.23 -15.31
C GLU A 808 14.37 -17.45 -16.14
N THR A 809 13.74 -17.62 -17.31
CA THR A 809 14.13 -18.60 -18.31
C THR A 809 14.22 -18.00 -19.71
N LEU A 810 15.16 -18.51 -20.51
CA LEU A 810 15.33 -18.21 -21.93
C LEU A 810 15.07 -19.48 -22.75
N GLY A 811 14.28 -19.36 -23.82
CA GLY A 811 13.79 -20.46 -24.65
C GLY A 811 12.72 -21.33 -23.96
N SER A 812 12.09 -22.21 -24.73
CA SER A 812 11.20 -23.24 -24.20
C SER A 812 11.32 -24.54 -25.00
N LYS A 813 10.95 -25.67 -24.37
CA LYS A 813 10.99 -27.01 -25.00
C LYS A 813 10.11 -27.11 -26.27
N ASP A 814 9.05 -26.33 -26.32
CA ASP A 814 8.08 -26.33 -27.44
C ASP A 814 8.34 -25.22 -28.46
N SER A 815 9.37 -24.39 -28.26
CA SER A 815 9.74 -23.30 -29.15
C SER A 815 10.70 -23.78 -30.24
N CYS A 816 10.34 -23.52 -31.48
CA CYS A 816 11.14 -23.72 -32.68
C CYS A 816 12.02 -22.50 -33.01
N ALA A 817 12.22 -21.57 -32.07
CA ALA A 817 13.02 -20.37 -32.25
C ALA A 817 14.36 -20.46 -31.53
N ASP A 818 15.45 -20.17 -32.25
CA ASP A 818 16.77 -19.97 -31.67
C ASP A 818 16.90 -18.53 -31.16
N LEU A 819 17.33 -18.34 -29.90
CA LEU A 819 17.80 -17.06 -29.38
C LEU A 819 19.33 -17.00 -29.49
N VAL A 820 19.80 -16.37 -30.56
CA VAL A 820 21.23 -16.36 -30.97
C VAL A 820 22.06 -15.46 -30.06
N SER A 821 21.53 -14.30 -29.69
CA SER A 821 22.16 -13.37 -28.75
C SER A 821 21.10 -12.53 -28.03
N LEU A 822 21.40 -12.08 -26.82
CA LEU A 822 20.60 -11.11 -26.07
C LEU A 822 21.53 -10.25 -25.23
N LYS A 823 21.39 -8.93 -25.33
CA LYS A 823 22.08 -7.95 -24.50
C LYS A 823 21.06 -6.92 -24.03
N ILE A 824 21.00 -6.73 -22.72
CA ILE A 824 20.13 -5.73 -22.08
C ILE A 824 21.01 -4.68 -21.44
N THR A 825 20.76 -3.43 -21.78
CA THR A 825 21.47 -2.27 -21.26
C THR A 825 20.49 -1.29 -20.64
N ARG A 826 20.94 -0.50 -19.67
CA ARG A 826 20.17 0.63 -19.17
C ARG A 826 19.90 1.61 -20.30
N LEU A 827 18.68 2.13 -20.39
CA LEU A 827 18.40 3.22 -21.31
C LEU A 827 19.05 4.51 -20.78
N ILE A 828 19.92 5.10 -21.58
CA ILE A 828 20.60 6.36 -21.26
C ILE A 828 20.14 7.42 -22.24
N GLU A 829 19.82 8.61 -21.74
CA GLU A 829 19.48 9.76 -22.57
C GLU A 829 20.72 10.16 -23.42
N PRO A 830 20.62 10.20 -24.76
CA PRO A 830 21.76 10.49 -25.61
C PRO A 830 22.49 11.79 -25.21
N GLY A 831 23.82 11.74 -25.11
CA GLY A 831 24.66 12.86 -24.69
C GLY A 831 24.86 13.00 -23.17
N THR A 832 24.34 12.04 -22.38
CA THR A 832 24.51 11.94 -20.92
C THR A 832 25.34 10.74 -20.46
N GLU A 833 26.05 10.06 -21.36
CA GLU A 833 26.74 8.77 -21.10
C GLU A 833 27.82 8.88 -20.00
N ASN A 834 28.36 10.07 -19.79
CA ASN A 834 29.37 10.36 -18.76
C ASN A 834 28.81 11.20 -17.60
N ALA A 835 27.50 11.19 -17.38
CA ALA A 835 26.89 11.89 -16.26
C ALA A 835 27.36 11.31 -14.91
N VAL A 836 27.47 12.17 -13.91
CA VAL A 836 27.58 11.75 -12.51
C VAL A 836 26.22 11.20 -12.10
N PRO A 837 26.12 9.92 -11.71
CA PRO A 837 24.83 9.31 -11.39
C PRO A 837 24.26 9.92 -10.09
N PRO A 838 22.92 9.99 -9.95
CA PRO A 838 22.26 10.48 -8.73
C PRO A 838 22.72 9.81 -7.43
N SER A 839 23.13 8.53 -7.50
CA SER A 839 23.67 7.79 -6.36
C SER A 839 24.98 8.37 -5.81
N GLU A 840 25.67 9.22 -6.58
CA GLU A 840 26.86 9.96 -6.16
C GLU A 840 26.54 11.38 -5.66
N PHE A 841 25.25 11.76 -5.59
CA PHE A 841 24.82 13.01 -4.96
C PHE A 841 24.77 12.82 -3.45
N ARG A 842 25.36 13.76 -2.72
CA ARG A 842 25.25 13.88 -1.27
C ARG A 842 23.94 14.55 -0.87
N SER A 843 23.54 15.59 -1.60
CA SER A 843 22.27 16.28 -1.39
C SER A 843 21.79 16.96 -2.67
N LEU A 844 20.48 17.13 -2.78
CA LEU A 844 19.80 17.82 -3.87
C LEU A 844 18.72 18.72 -3.27
N LYS A 845 18.75 20.01 -3.58
CA LYS A 845 17.86 21.02 -2.95
C LYS A 845 17.37 22.02 -3.97
N ALA A 846 16.13 22.45 -3.84
CA ALA A 846 15.57 23.59 -4.56
C ALA A 846 15.15 24.70 -3.60
N SER A 847 15.27 25.97 -4.01
CA SER A 847 14.80 27.12 -3.23
C SER A 847 13.27 27.27 -3.25
N SER A 848 12.61 26.63 -4.21
CA SER A 848 11.17 26.62 -4.41
C SER A 848 10.75 25.27 -4.96
N GLU A 849 9.63 24.72 -4.52
CA GLU A 849 9.04 23.49 -5.05
C GLU A 849 7.53 23.44 -4.72
N HIS A 850 6.75 22.74 -5.55
CA HIS A 850 5.31 22.65 -5.38
C HIS A 850 4.89 21.61 -4.33
N GLY A 851 5.53 20.45 -4.33
CA GLY A 851 5.35 19.40 -3.31
C GLY A 851 3.96 18.74 -3.25
N ARG A 852 3.15 18.76 -4.32
CA ARG A 852 1.87 18.03 -4.39
C ARG A 852 1.88 16.99 -5.52
N GLY A 853 1.71 15.71 -5.15
CA GLY A 853 1.68 14.58 -6.07
C GLY A 853 3.08 14.00 -6.34
N ALA A 854 3.19 13.11 -7.34
CA ALA A 854 4.47 12.60 -7.81
C ALA A 854 5.32 13.67 -8.54
N ASP A 855 4.67 14.73 -9.04
CA ASP A 855 5.30 15.80 -9.80
C ASP A 855 5.48 17.06 -8.95
N GLY A 856 6.65 17.70 -9.05
CA GLY A 856 6.93 19.02 -8.50
C GLY A 856 7.95 19.06 -7.37
N ASP A 857 8.46 17.91 -6.90
CA ASP A 857 9.51 17.80 -5.89
C ASP A 857 10.91 17.87 -6.53
N VAL A 858 11.90 18.40 -5.83
CA VAL A 858 13.29 18.46 -6.33
C VAL A 858 13.88 17.09 -6.65
N TYR A 859 13.47 16.01 -5.97
CA TYR A 859 13.98 14.66 -6.22
C TYR A 859 13.57 14.09 -7.57
N ALA A 860 12.54 14.64 -8.22
CA ALA A 860 12.18 14.30 -9.60
C ALA A 860 13.30 14.64 -10.59
N LEU A 861 14.22 15.56 -10.24
CA LEU A 861 15.36 15.91 -11.10
C LEU A 861 16.39 14.79 -11.29
N ALA A 862 16.28 13.71 -10.53
CA ALA A 862 17.32 12.71 -10.40
C ALA A 862 16.76 11.31 -10.12
N ASP A 863 15.49 11.07 -10.46
CA ASP A 863 14.84 9.76 -10.29
C ASP A 863 14.90 8.90 -11.57
N GLY A 864 15.39 9.47 -12.67
CA GLY A 864 15.53 8.83 -13.96
C GLY A 864 14.22 8.76 -14.76
N ASP A 865 13.15 9.38 -14.28
CA ASP A 865 11.83 9.38 -14.90
C ASP A 865 11.57 10.72 -15.61
N VAL A 866 11.81 10.74 -16.92
CA VAL A 866 11.65 11.93 -17.76
C VAL A 866 10.22 12.48 -17.80
N ASP A 867 9.22 11.70 -17.38
CA ASP A 867 7.83 12.12 -17.31
C ASP A 867 7.50 12.84 -15.99
N THR A 868 8.33 12.69 -14.96
CA THR A 868 8.28 13.50 -13.74
C THR A 868 9.13 14.76 -13.89
N TYR A 869 8.90 15.74 -13.02
CA TYR A 869 9.66 16.99 -13.05
C TYR A 869 9.57 17.73 -11.73
N TRP A 870 10.64 18.45 -11.39
CA TRP A 870 10.55 19.51 -10.41
C TRP A 870 9.73 20.67 -10.97
N HIS A 871 8.95 21.32 -10.11
CA HIS A 871 8.18 22.52 -10.44
C HIS A 871 8.23 23.48 -9.25
N SER A 872 8.58 24.75 -9.48
CA SER A 872 8.48 25.81 -8.46
C SER A 872 7.05 25.92 -7.91
N ARG A 873 6.83 26.50 -6.73
CA ARG A 873 5.47 26.60 -6.15
C ARG A 873 4.49 27.31 -7.09
N TYR A 874 3.25 26.80 -7.20
CA TYR A 874 2.14 27.48 -7.91
C TYR A 874 1.59 28.69 -7.11
N ALA A 875 2.46 29.64 -6.77
CA ALA A 875 2.13 30.89 -6.08
C ALA A 875 2.87 32.08 -6.74
N PRO A 876 2.63 32.37 -8.03
CA PRO A 876 3.48 33.27 -8.84
C PRO A 876 3.51 34.73 -8.36
N LYS A 877 2.63 35.11 -7.43
CA LYS A 877 2.66 36.43 -6.80
C LYS A 877 3.68 36.51 -5.66
N GLU A 878 3.88 35.41 -4.94
CA GLU A 878 4.70 35.31 -3.73
C GLU A 878 6.03 34.58 -3.97
N ASP A 879 6.09 33.72 -4.98
CA ASP A 879 7.24 32.90 -5.33
C ASP A 879 7.60 33.12 -6.81
N LYS A 880 8.75 33.75 -7.07
CA LYS A 880 9.19 34.22 -8.39
C LYS A 880 10.68 33.94 -8.60
N PRO A 881 11.14 33.75 -9.85
CA PRO A 881 12.54 33.59 -10.12
C PRO A 881 13.35 34.83 -9.67
N PRO A 882 14.62 34.64 -9.25
CA PRO A 882 15.43 33.45 -9.50
C PRO A 882 15.15 32.26 -8.55
N PHE A 883 15.07 31.06 -9.11
CA PHE A 883 15.02 29.81 -8.34
C PHE A 883 16.40 29.14 -8.35
N GLU A 884 16.84 28.60 -7.22
CA GLU A 884 18.12 27.91 -7.09
C GLU A 884 17.91 26.41 -6.96
N ILE A 885 18.67 25.62 -7.74
CA ILE A 885 18.81 24.17 -7.57
C ILE A 885 20.28 23.90 -7.23
N VAL A 886 20.53 23.24 -6.11
CA VAL A 886 21.86 22.91 -5.61
C VAL A 886 22.06 21.40 -5.58
N VAL A 887 23.12 20.94 -6.20
CA VAL A 887 23.57 19.55 -6.17
C VAL A 887 24.91 19.51 -5.43
N GLU A 888 24.98 18.76 -4.35
CA GLU A 888 26.24 18.46 -3.68
C GLU A 888 26.65 17.02 -4.00
N LEU A 889 27.91 16.80 -4.32
CA LEU A 889 28.47 15.49 -4.67
C LEU A 889 29.11 14.84 -3.44
N LYS A 890 29.06 13.51 -3.36
CA LYS A 890 29.71 12.74 -2.29
C LYS A 890 31.24 12.93 -2.28
N LYS A 891 31.83 13.17 -3.45
CA LYS A 891 33.25 13.45 -3.65
C LYS A 891 33.44 14.50 -4.75
N PRO A 892 34.56 15.25 -4.76
CA PRO A 892 34.82 16.21 -5.82
C PRO A 892 35.08 15.52 -7.18
N GLU A 893 34.32 15.91 -8.21
CA GLU A 893 34.38 15.40 -9.59
C GLU A 893 34.95 16.44 -10.55
N GLU A 894 35.61 16.01 -11.63
CA GLU A 894 36.03 16.88 -12.73
C GLU A 894 34.95 16.95 -13.80
N LEU A 895 34.30 18.11 -13.94
CA LEU A 895 33.14 18.30 -14.79
C LEU A 895 33.47 19.22 -15.97
N ALA A 896 32.78 19.00 -17.10
CA ALA A 896 32.93 19.80 -18.32
C ALA A 896 31.60 20.32 -18.89
N ALA A 897 30.47 19.78 -18.42
CA ALA A 897 29.16 20.29 -18.77
C ALA A 897 28.12 19.99 -17.68
N PHE A 898 26.99 20.67 -17.79
CA PHE A 898 25.77 20.37 -17.06
C PHE A 898 24.64 20.34 -18.07
N ALA A 899 23.96 19.21 -18.19
CA ALA A 899 22.77 19.08 -19.02
C ALA A 899 21.52 19.00 -18.14
N PHE A 900 20.39 19.41 -18.70
CA PHE A 900 19.09 19.26 -18.07
C PHE A 900 18.02 19.03 -19.13
N LEU A 901 17.02 18.22 -18.80
CA LEU A 901 15.91 17.90 -19.68
C LEU A 901 14.68 18.74 -19.27
N PRO A 902 14.03 19.50 -20.18
CA PRO A 902 12.74 20.12 -19.90
C PRO A 902 11.65 19.08 -19.60
N ARG A 903 10.56 19.46 -18.91
CA ARG A 903 9.42 18.54 -18.70
C ARG A 903 8.80 18.11 -20.03
N GLN A 904 8.36 16.85 -20.12
CA GLN A 904 7.91 16.28 -21.39
C GLN A 904 6.46 16.63 -21.75
N ASN A 905 5.63 16.89 -20.76
CA ASN A 905 4.16 16.96 -20.89
C ASN A 905 3.54 18.37 -20.85
N GLY A 906 4.33 19.46 -20.95
CA GLY A 906 3.79 20.83 -20.97
C GLY A 906 4.87 21.92 -21.01
N ASP A 907 4.45 23.18 -21.21
CA ASP A 907 5.39 24.30 -21.32
C ASP A 907 5.53 25.12 -20.03
N ASN A 908 4.56 25.05 -19.11
CA ASN A 908 4.58 25.88 -17.91
C ASN A 908 5.85 25.63 -17.07
N GLY A 909 6.52 26.72 -16.70
CA GLY A 909 7.76 26.72 -15.95
C GLY A 909 9.03 26.40 -16.74
N ASN A 910 8.93 25.99 -18.02
CA ASN A 910 10.11 25.62 -18.79
C ASN A 910 11.16 26.73 -18.76
N VAL A 911 12.40 26.35 -18.45
CA VAL A 911 13.50 27.29 -18.27
C VAL A 911 13.74 28.06 -19.57
N LYS A 912 13.63 29.40 -19.51
CA LYS A 912 14.02 30.31 -20.60
C LYS A 912 15.44 30.81 -20.42
N SER A 913 15.87 31.00 -19.17
CA SER A 913 17.26 31.36 -18.89
C SER A 913 17.71 30.86 -17.53
N ALA A 914 18.97 30.42 -17.47
CA ALA A 914 19.62 30.01 -16.23
C ALA A 914 21.09 30.40 -16.22
N ASP A 915 21.65 30.54 -15.03
CA ASP A 915 23.09 30.66 -14.80
C ASP A 915 23.59 29.44 -14.01
N LEU A 916 24.74 28.90 -14.40
CA LEU A 916 25.36 27.77 -13.71
C LEU A 916 26.58 28.24 -12.91
N PHE A 917 26.67 27.79 -11.67
CA PHE A 917 27.77 28.06 -10.76
C PHE A 917 28.38 26.75 -10.25
N LEU A 918 29.70 26.74 -10.07
CA LEU A 918 30.43 25.66 -9.38
C LEU A 918 31.05 26.20 -8.10
N ARG A 919 31.14 25.34 -7.09
CA ARG A 919 31.83 25.66 -5.83
C ARG A 919 33.34 25.44 -6.00
N ASP A 920 34.13 26.47 -5.71
CA ASP A 920 35.59 26.35 -5.74
C ASP A 920 36.14 25.77 -4.43
N LYS A 921 37.46 25.48 -4.40
CA LYS A 921 38.14 24.88 -3.23
C LYS A 921 38.04 25.72 -1.94
N LYS A 922 37.70 27.00 -2.02
CA LYS A 922 37.50 27.90 -0.87
C LYS A 922 36.03 27.98 -0.44
N GLY A 923 35.15 27.22 -1.09
CA GLY A 923 33.71 27.22 -0.84
C GLY A 923 32.95 28.33 -1.58
N ALA A 924 33.60 29.12 -2.44
CA ALA A 924 32.95 30.22 -3.14
C ALA A 924 32.26 29.74 -4.43
N TRP A 925 31.03 30.23 -4.67
CA TRP A 925 30.29 29.97 -5.91
C TRP A 925 30.81 30.85 -7.05
N LYS A 926 31.25 30.22 -8.15
CA LYS A 926 31.72 30.91 -9.36
C LYS A 926 30.85 30.55 -10.55
N LYS A 927 30.36 31.57 -11.25
CA LYS A 927 29.59 31.37 -12.49
C LYS A 927 30.50 30.79 -13.55
N VAL A 928 30.10 29.66 -14.15
CA VAL A 928 30.85 28.97 -15.20
C VAL A 928 30.14 28.96 -16.55
N GLY A 929 28.83 29.26 -16.58
CA GLY A 929 28.07 29.29 -17.82
C GLY A 929 26.67 29.84 -17.65
N SER A 930 25.96 29.96 -18.77
CA SER A 930 24.55 30.38 -18.83
C SER A 930 23.82 29.61 -19.92
N PHE A 931 22.53 29.41 -19.71
CA PHE A 931 21.59 28.92 -20.71
C PHE A 931 20.63 30.02 -21.14
N ARG A 932 20.22 29.99 -22.41
CA ARG A 932 19.17 30.83 -23.01
C ARG A 932 18.33 29.98 -23.97
N GLY A 933 17.02 30.04 -23.83
CA GLY A 933 16.05 29.33 -24.65
C GLY A 933 14.71 30.05 -24.68
N ASN A 934 13.77 29.51 -25.46
CA ASN A 934 12.42 30.06 -25.64
C ASN A 934 11.36 29.38 -24.76
N GLY A 935 11.72 28.34 -24.02
CA GLY A 935 10.82 27.62 -23.11
C GLY A 935 9.87 26.62 -23.79
N VAL A 936 10.08 26.28 -25.07
CA VAL A 936 9.23 25.29 -25.77
C VAL A 936 9.95 24.00 -26.14
N SER A 937 11.27 23.91 -25.91
CA SER A 937 12.05 22.69 -26.18
C SER A 937 11.63 21.53 -25.26
N ARG A 938 11.76 20.30 -25.76
CA ARG A 938 11.70 19.04 -25.00
C ARG A 938 13.00 18.26 -25.03
N GLU A 939 13.95 18.72 -25.84
CA GLU A 939 15.24 18.07 -26.03
C GLU A 939 16.19 18.40 -24.88
N LEU A 940 17.20 17.55 -24.69
CA LEU A 940 18.25 17.76 -23.71
C LEU A 940 18.95 19.12 -23.94
N GLN A 941 18.94 19.98 -22.92
CA GLN A 941 19.62 21.27 -22.93
C GLN A 941 20.99 21.14 -22.23
N LYS A 942 22.00 21.90 -22.68
CA LYS A 942 23.38 21.74 -22.18
C LYS A 942 24.09 23.07 -21.98
N ILE A 943 24.79 23.20 -20.86
CA ILE A 943 25.72 24.28 -20.54
C ILE A 943 27.12 23.67 -20.47
N THR A 944 28.00 24.03 -21.41
CA THR A 944 29.41 23.59 -21.41
C THR A 944 30.30 24.64 -20.73
N PHE A 945 31.38 24.18 -20.10
CA PHE A 945 32.35 25.05 -19.42
C PHE A 945 33.74 24.39 -19.37
N PRO A 946 34.82 25.15 -19.14
CA PRO A 946 36.16 24.57 -18.98
C PRO A 946 36.20 23.51 -17.88
N LYS A 947 36.99 22.45 -18.07
CA LYS A 947 37.14 21.36 -17.10
C LYS A 947 37.45 21.93 -15.71
N GLN A 948 36.59 21.64 -14.74
CA GLN A 948 36.73 22.16 -13.39
C GLN A 948 36.37 21.09 -12.36
N LYS A 949 37.28 20.90 -11.40
CA LYS A 949 37.05 20.04 -10.24
C LYS A 949 36.18 20.76 -9.21
N THR A 950 35.07 20.15 -8.80
CA THR A 950 34.09 20.72 -7.87
C THR A 950 33.41 19.63 -7.06
N ASP A 951 32.94 19.96 -5.87
CA ASP A 951 32.10 19.09 -5.03
C ASP A 951 30.63 19.54 -4.97
N ALA A 952 30.28 20.67 -5.61
CA ALA A 952 28.90 21.13 -5.70
C ALA A 952 28.65 22.00 -6.94
N LEU A 953 27.41 21.98 -7.42
CA LEU A 953 26.91 22.81 -8.51
C LEU A 953 25.65 23.55 -8.06
N LYS A 954 25.41 24.72 -8.63
CA LYS A 954 24.19 25.49 -8.44
C LYS A 954 23.66 26.03 -9.76
N LEU A 955 22.46 25.60 -10.15
CA LEU A 955 21.72 26.16 -11.27
C LEU A 955 20.76 27.23 -10.74
N VAL A 956 20.85 28.44 -11.29
CA VAL A 956 19.97 29.57 -10.94
C VAL A 956 19.06 29.86 -12.13
N VAL A 957 17.82 29.39 -12.06
CA VAL A 957 16.77 29.63 -13.06
C VAL A 957 16.34 31.09 -12.96
N ARG A 958 16.70 31.91 -13.94
CA ARG A 958 16.47 33.37 -13.98
C ARG A 958 15.11 33.74 -14.56
N ASP A 959 14.61 32.94 -15.49
CA ASP A 959 13.34 33.16 -16.16
C ASP A 959 12.81 31.82 -16.69
N GLY A 960 11.50 31.63 -16.64
CA GLY A 960 10.81 30.46 -17.15
C GLY A 960 9.38 30.80 -17.58
N VAL A 961 8.77 29.92 -18.37
CA VAL A 961 7.43 30.16 -18.92
C VAL A 961 6.42 30.35 -17.79
N GLY A 962 5.57 31.37 -17.90
CA GLY A 962 4.59 31.71 -16.86
C GLY A 962 5.18 32.26 -15.55
N GLY A 963 6.50 32.51 -15.48
CA GLY A 963 7.17 32.98 -14.27
C GLY A 963 7.50 31.85 -13.28
N PHE A 964 7.42 30.59 -13.70
CA PHE A 964 7.76 29.41 -12.91
C PHE A 964 9.07 28.78 -13.39
N GLY A 965 9.59 27.79 -12.66
CA GLY A 965 10.71 26.95 -13.06
C GLY A 965 10.32 25.47 -13.08
N THR A 966 10.66 24.76 -14.16
CA THR A 966 10.51 23.31 -14.30
C THR A 966 11.68 22.68 -15.03
N ILE A 967 12.07 21.48 -14.57
CA ILE A 967 13.08 20.62 -15.18
C ILE A 967 12.67 19.18 -14.88
N ALA A 968 12.71 18.30 -15.87
CA ALA A 968 12.50 16.86 -15.69
C ALA A 968 13.71 16.23 -15.03
N GLU A 969 14.89 16.32 -15.66
CA GLU A 969 16.09 15.62 -15.21
C GLU A 969 17.34 16.51 -15.29
N ILE A 970 18.33 16.25 -14.44
CA ILE A 970 19.64 16.95 -14.46
C ILE A 970 20.82 15.99 -14.57
N TYR A 971 21.85 16.41 -15.31
CA TYR A 971 23.01 15.59 -15.63
C TYR A 971 24.30 16.42 -15.51
N PRO A 972 24.99 16.40 -14.35
CA PRO A 972 26.37 16.87 -14.25
C PRO A 972 27.28 15.96 -15.08
N ILE A 973 27.98 16.46 -16.11
CA ILE A 973 28.75 15.63 -17.05
C ILE A 973 30.25 15.68 -16.73
N ARG A 974 30.83 14.50 -16.49
CA ARG A 974 32.29 14.33 -16.30
C ARG A 974 33.06 14.73 -17.55
N ALA A 975 34.26 15.27 -17.34
CA ALA A 975 35.22 15.45 -18.40
C ALA A 975 35.66 14.08 -18.97
N LYS A 976 35.68 13.95 -20.31
CA LYS A 976 36.34 12.83 -20.99
C LYS A 976 37.86 12.97 -20.92
#